data_AF-A0A2N1PH61-F1
#
_entry.id   AF-A0A2N1PH61-F1
#
_cell.length_a   1.000
_cell.length_b   1.000
_cell.length_c   1.000
_cell.angle_alpha   90.00
_cell.angle_beta   90.00
_cell.angle_gamma   90.00
#
_symmetry.space_group_name_H-M   'P 1'
#
loop_
_entity.id
_entity.type
_entity.pdbx_description
1 polymer ?
#
loop_
_entity_poly.entity_id
_entity_poly.type
_entity_poly.pdbx_seq_one_letter_code
_entity_poly.pdbx_strand_id
1 'polypeptide(L)'
;MKKKILLMLMVFFLAIGFAACGEDEVVDDVLPVLSGWHNFTYIIDESATPDYRAGVTANDNLDGNITSKIVVDSSAVNLAVPGTYNVKYSVTDLSGNKAEKTVTITVVDNSAPSISGVAGISYVIGDAAPDYTAGLTATDNVDGDVTADIVVDSSAVNLTVAGLYTVFFTVTDAAGNTSATYSTYVQVKLHADDADLVPPTFSGQKNFTYTIGYSTAPNYLTGVTATDNVDGNVTASIVVDSSAVNLTTPGVYTVTYTATDTYGNVGTVSVTVTVVKETVPPVISGIRVLEFYIGDAVPNYKLGVTASDEVDGDLTSAIVVDSSAVNLLVAGRYAVTYTVTDAAGNVATAETEIVVAVNPVSLVPDLTATYKTYTSGTDNLNPYSETLATASELFGYITDSLYTGDYDWAAARQILVDEGVTGLPATISFTEWYANGHTAGQLPYNRYPAMATSEPVAMDTEGLRWQITLRNDLEFADGTPIDANTFDYSWRQLIDPDLLNDRASNLYSTTDLPLKNAEKYFKQNSLRTDSLGYLVYDVSGTVYARENSYFGTVIGHPTWDLYIPEAPYNTLVGPEYVSGDVTLPAGQKAYVEPWGAGYGVGDNGFVLVDQLDNNFSFDASGNLLAPYAGWTLNGVAVPVATSENVAIQFGGAHPAYMTEAQVIATVDAEGIPVGGVAMTNDEVLWSEVGFKVIDQYTFEIELYAGRTAWDVMGALQSGITGVVHPANYEAGMNAGRTQTTYGTIDNPLVSYGPFILSAWETDVLYFYTLNPNHYDASSYRMTKIRYDVIEDQSIAVSEFKEGRLDVVGAGGTYYNEFKYNKNLKLSPATTFFRFAFNIEGSDAYELNPILTQDSFRQAFYFAIDRETFSSDVRAPSLPTFGFLGPVYLSTEYNFVSYRGSVPGQDVLDGYAPDTFGYDPVQAKTLFDEAYAAAVLAGDIQDGEKVSVEYKFYDVETNWQVANWVKDTVETIFNTGETTPIFELKLAAVSSAALNQAWDNGDFEMTFGGWQGLNFDAPSMLGQVYNSAFTYMLEKGFDTKVEPVTVSLPNTKAALTAWVANYETLVAPTASQTASYNDWVAVLAEFVGDDLTCTYHELFSYAYGEFYNVADVNYTGKTDDFDAITAALEGVLLDQMIAIPLFTTVAATVYSTRIVFEANEYHAWMAWGGMKYMYIGKAA
;
A
#
# COMPACT_ATOMS: atom_id res chain seq x y z
N MET A 1 13.74 -18.57 -73.36
CA MET A 1 14.79 -19.63 -73.40
C MET A 1 14.34 -20.72 -74.38
N LYS A 2 15.20 -21.22 -75.31
CA LYS A 2 15.03 -22.47 -76.13
C LYS A 2 13.78 -22.57 -77.09
N LYS A 3 13.96 -22.75 -78.42
CA LYS A 3 13.89 -24.01 -79.26
C LYS A 3 12.43 -24.49 -79.60
N LYS A 4 12.06 -25.17 -80.73
CA LYS A 4 12.77 -25.75 -81.92
C LYS A 4 11.83 -26.31 -83.04
N ILE A 5 12.41 -26.71 -84.21
CA ILE A 5 12.05 -27.85 -85.16
C ILE A 5 10.88 -27.65 -86.19
N LEU A 6 10.90 -27.98 -87.52
CA LEU A 6 11.84 -28.26 -88.68
C LEU A 6 10.98 -28.52 -90.01
N LEU A 7 11.31 -28.81 -91.31
CA LEU A 7 12.49 -29.07 -92.24
C LEU A 7 12.06 -29.17 -93.79
N MET A 8 12.94 -28.86 -94.80
CA MET A 8 12.93 -29.25 -96.30
C MET A 8 11.82 -28.66 -97.27
N LEU A 9 11.72 -28.71 -98.64
CA LEU A 9 12.39 -29.15 -99.95
C LEU A 9 11.59 -28.52 -101.19
N MET A 10 11.75 -28.52 -102.56
CA MET A 10 12.65 -28.87 -103.75
C MET A 10 12.02 -28.23 -105.09
N VAL A 11 12.33 -28.29 -106.44
CA VAL A 11 13.22 -29.03 -107.42
C VAL A 11 13.72 -28.33 -108.77
N PHE A 12 12.90 -27.97 -109.79
CA PHE A 12 13.22 -27.96 -111.28
C PHE A 12 12.55 -26.81 -112.14
N PHE A 13 12.73 -26.45 -113.46
CA PHE A 13 13.54 -26.69 -114.73
C PHE A 13 13.61 -25.32 -115.56
N LEU A 14 13.72 -25.05 -116.91
CA LEU A 14 13.87 -25.66 -118.28
C LEU A 14 14.35 -24.59 -119.36
N ALA A 15 14.38 -24.83 -120.70
CA ALA A 15 14.74 -23.91 -121.85
C ALA A 15 14.09 -24.36 -123.22
N ILE A 16 14.12 -23.78 -124.47
CA ILE A 16 14.81 -22.74 -125.34
C ILE A 16 13.75 -22.07 -126.32
N GLY A 17 13.91 -21.30 -127.44
CA GLY A 17 14.93 -20.70 -128.39
C GLY A 17 14.37 -20.66 -129.88
N PHE A 18 14.73 -19.88 -130.94
CA PHE A 18 15.65 -18.73 -131.31
C PHE A 18 15.29 -18.12 -132.74
N ALA A 19 16.00 -17.06 -133.25
CA ALA A 19 16.08 -16.53 -134.67
C ALA A 19 14.85 -15.77 -135.31
N ALA A 20 14.83 -15.03 -136.47
CA ALA A 20 15.69 -14.19 -137.38
C ALA A 20 14.76 -13.52 -138.50
N CYS A 21 15.05 -12.72 -139.57
CA CYS A 21 16.17 -12.02 -140.28
C CYS A 21 15.60 -10.97 -141.33
N GLY A 22 16.38 -10.21 -142.16
CA GLY A 22 15.87 -9.33 -143.27
C GLY A 22 16.91 -8.51 -144.13
N GLU A 23 16.55 -7.99 -145.33
CA GLU A 23 17.39 -7.35 -146.42
C GLU A 23 16.58 -6.33 -147.33
N ASP A 24 17.19 -5.37 -148.10
CA ASP A 24 16.49 -4.29 -148.92
C ASP A 24 17.34 -3.55 -150.06
N GLU A 25 16.77 -2.67 -150.95
CA GLU A 25 17.42 -1.97 -152.13
C GLU A 25 16.79 -0.57 -152.59
N VAL A 26 17.49 0.35 -153.31
CA VAL A 26 17.07 1.78 -153.68
C VAL A 26 17.63 2.43 -155.02
N VAL A 27 17.16 3.65 -155.42
CA VAL A 27 17.63 4.59 -156.51
C VAL A 27 18.33 5.84 -155.89
N ASP A 28 18.18 7.10 -156.36
CA ASP A 28 18.33 8.30 -155.50
C ASP A 28 16.97 8.94 -155.18
N ASP A 29 16.09 8.06 -154.71
CA ASP A 29 14.83 8.30 -154.02
C ASP A 29 15.02 8.24 -152.49
N VAL A 30 16.27 8.42 -152.04
CA VAL A 30 16.67 8.42 -150.63
C VAL A 30 16.29 9.76 -149.99
N LEU A 31 15.77 9.71 -148.76
CA LEU A 31 15.41 10.90 -148.00
C LEU A 31 16.58 11.33 -147.09
N PRO A 32 16.83 12.65 -146.92
CA PRO A 32 17.91 13.14 -146.06
C PRO A 32 17.77 12.67 -144.60
N VAL A 33 18.82 12.07 -144.04
CA VAL A 33 18.76 11.37 -142.75
C VAL A 33 18.87 12.35 -141.58
N LEU A 34 17.73 12.60 -140.94
CA LEU A 34 17.65 13.24 -139.61
C LEU A 34 18.20 12.30 -138.52
N SER A 35 19.13 12.81 -137.72
CA SER A 35 19.90 12.08 -136.70
C SER A 35 20.12 12.96 -135.46
N GLY A 36 20.46 12.36 -134.31
CA GLY A 36 20.67 13.09 -133.03
C GLY A 36 19.39 13.51 -132.28
N TRP A 37 18.22 13.38 -132.91
CA TRP A 37 16.91 13.58 -132.27
C TRP A 37 16.64 12.51 -131.20
N HIS A 38 15.92 12.91 -130.14
CA HIS A 38 15.49 12.04 -129.05
C HIS A 38 14.17 12.56 -128.45
N ASN A 39 13.50 11.76 -127.63
CA ASN A 39 12.34 12.19 -126.85
C ASN A 39 12.82 12.91 -125.58
N PHE A 40 12.02 13.85 -125.08
CA PHE A 40 12.31 14.66 -123.90
C PHE A 40 11.36 14.33 -122.75
N THR A 41 11.82 14.52 -121.52
CA THR A 41 10.96 14.60 -120.32
C THR A 41 11.16 15.96 -119.69
N TYR A 42 10.09 16.59 -119.24
CA TYR A 42 10.11 17.87 -118.54
C TYR A 42 9.26 17.75 -117.27
N ILE A 43 9.87 18.00 -116.12
CA ILE A 43 9.18 18.09 -114.84
C ILE A 43 8.79 19.55 -114.64
N ILE A 44 7.52 19.81 -114.32
CA ILE A 44 7.01 21.17 -114.09
C ILE A 44 7.82 21.84 -112.96
N ASP A 45 8.19 23.10 -113.18
CA ASP A 45 9.00 23.99 -112.33
C ASP A 45 10.39 23.51 -111.87
N GLU A 46 10.74 22.21 -111.96
CA GLU A 46 12.09 21.69 -111.72
C GLU A 46 12.98 21.72 -112.97
N SER A 47 12.40 21.56 -114.17
CA SER A 47 13.17 21.40 -115.42
C SER A 47 13.43 22.71 -116.16
N ALA A 48 14.64 22.84 -116.72
CA ALA A 48 14.96 23.91 -117.66
C ALA A 48 14.23 23.70 -119.01
N THR A 49 13.87 24.79 -119.69
CA THR A 49 13.17 24.75 -120.98
C THR A 49 14.05 24.07 -122.07
N PRO A 50 13.58 23.01 -122.75
CA PRO A 50 14.43 22.25 -123.67
C PRO A 50 14.81 22.99 -124.95
N ASP A 51 16.10 22.98 -125.31
CA ASP A 51 16.57 23.35 -126.64
C ASP A 51 16.45 22.16 -127.61
N TYR A 52 15.34 22.13 -128.34
CA TYR A 52 15.07 21.11 -129.36
C TYR A 52 16.07 21.09 -130.52
N ARG A 53 16.94 22.09 -130.70
CA ARG A 53 17.94 22.11 -131.80
C ARG A 53 19.29 21.53 -131.37
N ALA A 54 19.54 21.35 -130.07
CA ALA A 54 20.81 20.85 -129.57
C ALA A 54 21.10 19.41 -130.06
N GLY A 55 22.21 19.23 -130.77
CA GLY A 55 22.72 17.92 -131.18
C GLY A 55 22.03 17.25 -132.39
N VAL A 56 20.97 17.84 -132.95
CA VAL A 56 20.24 17.26 -134.10
C VAL A 56 20.95 17.62 -135.42
N THR A 57 21.26 16.61 -136.25
CA THR A 57 21.92 16.77 -137.55
C THR A 57 21.13 16.16 -138.70
N ALA A 58 21.31 16.70 -139.91
CA ALA A 58 20.75 16.16 -141.15
C ALA A 58 21.84 15.99 -142.20
N ASN A 59 22.05 14.75 -142.65
CA ASN A 59 22.98 14.41 -143.72
C ASN A 59 22.25 13.64 -144.83
N ASP A 60 22.59 13.96 -146.07
CA ASP A 60 22.11 13.32 -147.28
C ASP A 60 23.24 12.57 -148.01
N ASN A 61 22.90 11.52 -148.77
CA ASN A 61 23.87 10.71 -149.52
C ASN A 61 24.39 11.39 -150.81
N LEU A 62 23.65 12.33 -151.40
CA LEU A 62 24.07 13.12 -152.55
C LEU A 62 24.37 14.58 -152.16
N ASP A 63 23.55 15.18 -151.30
CA ASP A 63 23.59 16.60 -150.91
C ASP A 63 24.53 16.89 -149.71
N GLY A 64 24.94 15.85 -148.96
CA GLY A 64 25.82 15.99 -147.80
C GLY A 64 25.15 16.62 -146.57
N ASN A 65 25.91 17.36 -145.75
CA ASN A 65 25.39 17.91 -144.50
C ASN A 65 24.51 19.15 -144.74
N ILE A 66 23.22 19.02 -144.47
CA ILE A 66 22.19 20.05 -144.63
C ILE A 66 21.54 20.46 -143.29
N THR A 67 22.20 20.18 -142.16
CA THR A 67 21.72 20.44 -140.78
C THR A 67 21.18 21.86 -140.57
N SER A 68 21.78 22.88 -141.18
CA SER A 68 21.32 24.27 -141.07
C SER A 68 19.95 24.54 -141.70
N LYS A 69 19.43 23.64 -142.55
CA LYS A 69 18.08 23.70 -143.13
C LYS A 69 16.99 23.12 -142.20
N ILE A 70 17.31 22.52 -141.05
CA ILE A 70 16.32 21.89 -140.17
C ILE A 70 15.34 22.94 -139.63
N VAL A 71 14.04 22.71 -139.87
CA VAL A 71 12.93 23.44 -139.24
C VAL A 71 12.38 22.59 -138.11
N VAL A 72 12.16 23.20 -136.95
CA VAL A 72 11.54 22.56 -135.77
C VAL A 72 10.24 23.27 -135.48
N ASP A 73 9.16 22.50 -135.34
CA ASP A 73 7.85 22.96 -134.87
C ASP A 73 7.57 22.33 -133.51
N SER A 74 7.47 23.18 -132.48
CA SER A 74 7.08 22.83 -131.11
C SER A 74 5.84 23.63 -130.66
N SER A 75 5.08 24.20 -131.59
CA SER A 75 3.96 25.13 -131.31
C SER A 75 2.80 24.50 -130.54
N ALA A 76 2.71 23.17 -130.52
CA ALA A 76 1.72 22.40 -129.78
C ALA A 76 2.16 21.98 -128.37
N VAL A 77 3.39 22.32 -127.92
CA VAL A 77 3.89 21.96 -126.59
C VAL A 77 3.42 22.98 -125.56
N ASN A 78 2.76 22.51 -124.49
CA ASN A 78 2.50 23.30 -123.29
C ASN A 78 3.31 22.72 -122.12
N LEU A 79 4.25 23.49 -121.57
CA LEU A 79 5.10 23.04 -120.45
C LEU A 79 4.47 23.21 -119.07
N ALA A 80 3.27 23.82 -118.99
CA ALA A 80 2.56 24.10 -117.73
C ALA A 80 1.35 23.16 -117.50
N VAL A 81 1.25 22.06 -118.25
CA VAL A 81 0.18 21.05 -118.11
C VAL A 81 0.78 19.65 -118.28
N PRO A 82 0.58 18.71 -117.35
CA PRO A 82 1.02 17.32 -117.52
C PRO A 82 0.40 16.67 -118.76
N GLY A 83 1.23 15.98 -119.55
CA GLY A 83 0.81 15.42 -120.82
C GLY A 83 1.96 15.11 -121.78
N THR A 84 1.68 14.42 -122.88
CA THR A 84 2.69 14.13 -123.92
C THR A 84 2.38 14.92 -125.19
N TYR A 85 3.31 15.79 -125.57
CA TYR A 85 3.22 16.68 -126.72
C TYR A 85 4.19 16.25 -127.82
N ASN A 86 3.91 16.63 -129.06
CA ASN A 86 4.73 16.29 -130.23
C ASN A 86 5.58 17.49 -130.67
N VAL A 87 6.87 17.26 -130.89
CA VAL A 87 7.80 18.21 -131.54
C VAL A 87 8.22 17.62 -132.88
N LYS A 88 8.08 18.40 -133.96
CA LYS A 88 8.31 17.93 -135.32
C LYS A 88 9.51 18.61 -135.97
N TYR A 89 10.53 17.81 -136.28
CA TYR A 89 11.63 18.17 -137.16
C TYR A 89 11.24 17.96 -138.62
N SER A 90 11.69 18.84 -139.50
CA SER A 90 11.68 18.59 -140.93
C SER A 90 12.89 19.21 -141.63
N VAL A 91 13.35 18.54 -142.68
CA VAL A 91 14.44 19.01 -143.54
C VAL A 91 14.17 18.57 -144.98
N THR A 92 14.60 19.39 -145.94
CA THR A 92 14.53 19.09 -147.37
C THR A 92 15.91 19.30 -147.98
N ASP A 93 16.31 18.38 -148.86
CA ASP A 93 17.53 18.47 -149.67
C ASP A 93 17.42 19.56 -150.77
N LEU A 94 18.23 19.49 -151.83
CA LEU A 94 18.09 20.32 -153.03
C LEU A 94 17.26 19.65 -154.15
N SER A 95 17.10 18.33 -154.14
CA SER A 95 16.31 17.56 -155.12
C SER A 95 14.79 17.65 -154.88
N GLY A 96 14.38 18.01 -153.66
CA GLY A 96 12.99 18.10 -153.20
C GLY A 96 12.57 17.00 -152.22
N ASN A 97 13.45 16.06 -151.89
CA ASN A 97 13.19 14.97 -150.95
C ASN A 97 13.08 15.53 -149.52
N LYS A 98 11.94 15.29 -148.88
CA LYS A 98 11.65 15.80 -147.54
C LYS A 98 11.66 14.69 -146.50
N ALA A 99 12.56 14.77 -145.55
CA ALA A 99 12.50 13.97 -144.34
C ALA A 99 11.79 14.74 -143.21
N GLU A 100 10.94 14.05 -142.47
CA GLU A 100 10.27 14.56 -141.29
C GLU A 100 10.42 13.56 -140.14
N LYS A 101 10.61 14.08 -138.93
CA LYS A 101 10.67 13.25 -137.72
C LYS A 101 9.90 13.93 -136.59
N THR A 102 8.93 13.22 -136.03
CA THR A 102 8.31 13.62 -134.76
C THR A 102 9.03 12.93 -133.61
N VAL A 103 9.26 13.67 -132.53
CA VAL A 103 9.63 13.16 -131.19
C VAL A 103 8.57 13.62 -130.18
N THR A 104 8.50 12.94 -129.05
CA THR A 104 7.62 13.34 -127.95
C THR A 104 8.38 14.10 -126.88
N ILE A 105 7.72 15.09 -126.28
CA ILE A 105 8.06 15.63 -124.95
C ILE A 105 6.95 15.26 -123.98
N THR A 106 7.30 14.56 -122.91
CA THR A 106 6.37 14.21 -121.83
C THR A 106 6.60 15.17 -120.67
N VAL A 107 5.59 15.99 -120.40
CA VAL A 107 5.48 16.86 -119.23
C VAL A 107 4.87 16.05 -118.10
N VAL A 108 5.53 16.04 -116.94
CA VAL A 108 5.07 15.35 -115.72
C VAL A 108 5.05 16.29 -114.54
N ASP A 109 4.20 15.98 -113.57
CA ASP A 109 4.25 16.55 -112.23
C ASP A 109 4.62 15.45 -111.24
N ASN A 110 5.46 15.80 -110.26
CA ASN A 110 5.98 14.95 -109.19
C ASN A 110 5.97 15.66 -107.83
N SER A 111 5.46 16.91 -107.77
CA SER A 111 5.28 17.61 -106.50
C SER A 111 4.21 16.91 -105.66
N ALA A 112 4.28 17.07 -104.34
CA ALA A 112 3.24 16.58 -103.43
C ALA A 112 2.55 17.77 -102.74
N PRO A 113 1.22 17.72 -102.49
CA PRO A 113 0.51 18.84 -101.89
C PRO A 113 1.01 19.18 -100.47
N SER A 114 0.84 20.44 -100.09
CA SER A 114 1.18 20.96 -98.78
C SER A 114 -0.08 21.24 -97.95
N ILE A 115 -0.20 20.63 -96.77
CA ILE A 115 -1.25 20.93 -95.79
C ILE A 115 -0.80 22.08 -94.88
N SER A 116 -1.68 23.04 -94.62
CA SER A 116 -1.45 24.15 -93.70
C SER A 116 -2.73 24.51 -92.91
N GLY A 117 -2.60 25.34 -91.87
CA GLY A 117 -3.70 25.69 -90.98
C GLY A 117 -3.37 25.43 -89.51
N VAL A 118 -4.34 25.66 -88.61
CA VAL A 118 -4.18 25.40 -87.15
C VAL A 118 -5.49 24.86 -86.57
N ALA A 119 -5.66 23.54 -86.61
CA ALA A 119 -6.79 22.84 -85.99
C ALA A 119 -6.51 22.55 -84.49
N GLY A 120 -6.51 23.59 -83.66
CA GLY A 120 -6.36 23.47 -82.20
C GLY A 120 -7.70 23.13 -81.53
N ILE A 121 -8.01 21.84 -81.39
CA ILE A 121 -9.36 21.38 -81.00
C ILE A 121 -9.45 21.15 -79.48
N SER A 122 -10.48 21.72 -78.85
CA SER A 122 -10.87 21.46 -77.46
C SER A 122 -12.28 20.87 -77.45
N TYR A 123 -12.48 19.78 -76.72
CA TYR A 123 -13.74 19.03 -76.65
C TYR A 123 -14.09 18.74 -75.18
N VAL A 124 -15.37 18.81 -74.82
CA VAL A 124 -15.88 18.43 -73.49
C VAL A 124 -16.62 17.10 -73.58
N ILE A 125 -16.35 16.18 -72.66
CA ILE A 125 -16.94 14.83 -72.68
C ILE A 125 -18.46 14.93 -72.62
N GLY A 126 -19.14 14.46 -73.67
CA GLY A 126 -20.60 14.50 -73.82
C GLY A 126 -21.10 15.42 -74.95
N ASP A 127 -20.25 16.34 -75.44
CA ASP A 127 -20.57 17.17 -76.60
C ASP A 127 -20.65 16.35 -77.91
N ALA A 128 -21.25 16.96 -78.95
CA ALA A 128 -21.17 16.44 -80.31
C ALA A 128 -19.71 16.35 -80.79
N ALA A 129 -19.38 15.28 -81.52
CA ALA A 129 -18.00 15.03 -81.96
C ALA A 129 -17.45 16.19 -82.83
N PRO A 130 -16.19 16.61 -82.60
CA PRO A 130 -15.62 17.77 -83.29
C PRO A 130 -15.30 17.47 -84.75
N ASP A 131 -15.39 18.50 -85.59
CA ASP A 131 -14.86 18.48 -86.94
C ASP A 131 -13.33 18.61 -86.91
N TYR A 132 -12.63 17.58 -87.40
CA TYR A 132 -11.17 17.53 -87.39
C TYR A 132 -10.52 18.29 -88.55
N THR A 133 -11.22 18.60 -89.64
CA THR A 133 -10.64 19.33 -90.80
C THR A 133 -10.87 20.84 -90.72
N ALA A 134 -11.72 21.30 -89.79
CA ALA A 134 -12.05 22.71 -89.62
C ALA A 134 -10.81 23.61 -89.43
N GLY A 135 -10.57 24.49 -90.41
CA GLY A 135 -9.45 25.43 -90.39
C GLY A 135 -8.12 24.91 -90.95
N LEU A 136 -8.12 23.72 -91.57
CA LEU A 136 -7.05 23.27 -92.45
C LEU A 136 -7.30 23.71 -93.89
N THR A 137 -6.23 23.89 -94.66
CA THR A 137 -6.21 24.00 -96.12
C THR A 137 -5.12 23.12 -96.69
N ALA A 138 -5.26 22.67 -97.93
CA ALA A 138 -4.23 21.97 -98.66
C ALA A 138 -4.09 22.53 -100.08
N THR A 139 -2.84 22.78 -100.50
CA THR A 139 -2.56 23.34 -101.82
C THR A 139 -1.43 22.64 -102.55
N ASP A 140 -1.59 22.53 -103.85
CA ASP A 140 -0.63 21.97 -104.81
C ASP A 140 -0.27 22.98 -105.93
N ASN A 141 0.87 22.79 -106.61
CA ASN A 141 1.33 23.68 -107.67
C ASN A 141 0.67 23.47 -109.05
N VAL A 142 0.06 22.32 -109.33
CA VAL A 142 -0.70 22.06 -110.57
C VAL A 142 -2.20 21.96 -110.29
N ASP A 143 -2.62 21.19 -109.29
CA ASP A 143 -4.04 20.96 -108.99
C ASP A 143 -4.69 22.11 -108.17
N GLY A 144 -3.90 22.98 -107.54
CA GLY A 144 -4.39 24.20 -106.89
C GLY A 144 -4.88 23.98 -105.46
N ASP A 145 -6.19 24.13 -105.20
CA ASP A 145 -6.78 23.92 -103.87
C ASP A 145 -7.37 22.51 -103.77
N VAL A 146 -6.71 21.66 -102.98
CA VAL A 146 -7.06 20.26 -102.73
C VAL A 146 -7.54 20.03 -101.29
N THR A 147 -7.99 21.10 -100.60
CA THR A 147 -8.47 21.05 -99.20
C THR A 147 -9.61 20.05 -98.99
N ALA A 148 -10.44 19.81 -100.00
CA ALA A 148 -11.57 18.89 -99.92
C ALA A 148 -11.17 17.41 -99.79
N ASP A 149 -9.94 17.05 -100.20
CA ASP A 149 -9.45 15.68 -100.31
C ASP A 149 -8.51 15.29 -99.14
N ILE A 150 -8.50 16.09 -98.06
CA ILE A 150 -7.78 15.78 -96.81
C ILE A 150 -8.43 14.57 -96.12
N VAL A 151 -7.67 13.49 -95.99
CA VAL A 151 -8.03 12.29 -95.23
C VAL A 151 -7.56 12.44 -93.78
N VAL A 152 -8.44 12.11 -92.83
CA VAL A 152 -8.19 12.18 -91.38
C VAL A 152 -8.01 10.79 -90.78
N ASP A 153 -6.97 10.60 -89.96
CA ASP A 153 -6.89 9.49 -89.00
C ASP A 153 -6.95 10.03 -87.57
N SER A 154 -8.10 9.83 -86.93
CA SER A 154 -8.37 10.12 -85.52
C SER A 154 -8.54 8.85 -84.67
N SER A 155 -8.08 7.69 -85.14
CA SER A 155 -8.27 6.38 -84.48
C SER A 155 -7.67 6.27 -83.07
N ALA A 156 -6.72 7.15 -82.73
CA ALA A 156 -6.13 7.25 -81.40
C ALA A 156 -6.90 8.14 -80.41
N VAL A 157 -7.93 8.89 -80.85
CA VAL A 157 -8.68 9.82 -80.00
C VAL A 157 -9.76 9.07 -79.21
N ASN A 158 -9.71 9.14 -77.88
CA ASN A 158 -10.80 8.66 -77.03
C ASN A 158 -11.60 9.83 -76.44
N LEU A 159 -12.81 10.05 -76.97
CA LEU A 159 -13.71 11.13 -76.53
C LEU A 159 -14.39 10.87 -75.17
N THR A 160 -14.19 9.70 -74.53
CA THR A 160 -14.76 9.40 -73.20
C THR A 160 -13.76 9.51 -72.04
N VAL A 161 -12.51 9.89 -72.30
CA VAL A 161 -11.45 10.01 -71.29
C VAL A 161 -10.74 11.35 -71.44
N ALA A 162 -10.58 12.09 -70.35
CA ALA A 162 -9.90 13.38 -70.37
C ALA A 162 -8.41 13.21 -70.66
N GLY A 163 -7.87 14.02 -71.58
CA GLY A 163 -6.51 13.83 -72.09
C GLY A 163 -6.19 14.66 -73.33
N LEU A 164 -4.97 14.49 -73.83
CA LEU A 164 -4.48 15.13 -75.06
C LEU A 164 -4.17 14.05 -76.09
N TYR A 165 -4.97 13.99 -77.15
CA TYR A 165 -4.86 12.98 -78.21
C TYR A 165 -4.31 13.60 -79.49
N THR A 166 -3.64 12.79 -80.33
CA THR A 166 -3.08 13.26 -81.62
C THR A 166 -3.98 12.79 -82.77
N VAL A 167 -4.19 13.67 -83.75
CA VAL A 167 -4.89 13.37 -85.02
C VAL A 167 -3.94 13.61 -86.17
N PHE A 168 -3.97 12.74 -87.18
CA PHE A 168 -3.11 12.79 -88.36
C PHE A 168 -3.91 13.10 -89.63
N PHE A 169 -3.27 13.75 -90.59
CA PHE A 169 -3.87 14.20 -91.84
C PHE A 169 -2.93 13.94 -93.03
N THR A 170 -3.50 13.48 -94.15
CA THR A 170 -2.79 13.36 -95.44
C THR A 170 -3.74 13.69 -96.59
N VAL A 171 -3.21 14.28 -97.66
CA VAL A 171 -3.93 14.52 -98.92
C VAL A 171 -3.10 13.95 -100.08
N THR A 172 -3.75 13.60 -101.19
CA THR A 172 -3.09 13.11 -102.41
C THR A 172 -3.65 13.86 -103.61
N ASP A 173 -2.80 14.29 -104.53
CA ASP A 173 -3.20 14.97 -105.77
C ASP A 173 -3.78 14.01 -106.83
N ALA A 174 -4.17 14.56 -107.99
CA ALA A 174 -4.68 13.78 -109.12
C ALA A 174 -3.60 13.03 -109.92
N ALA A 175 -2.32 13.34 -109.71
CA ALA A 175 -1.18 12.63 -110.31
C ALA A 175 -0.78 11.37 -109.51
N GLY A 176 -1.11 11.33 -108.21
CA GLY A 176 -0.86 10.25 -107.26
C GLY A 176 0.20 10.55 -106.19
N ASN A 177 0.64 11.79 -106.01
CA ASN A 177 1.62 12.14 -104.97
C ASN A 177 0.92 12.51 -103.66
N THR A 178 1.37 11.92 -102.54
CA THR A 178 0.76 12.13 -101.20
C THR A 178 1.60 13.09 -100.37
N SER A 179 0.92 14.00 -99.67
CA SER A 179 1.55 14.95 -98.74
C SER A 179 2.36 14.26 -97.65
N ALA A 180 3.32 14.98 -97.06
CA ALA A 180 3.81 14.62 -95.73
C ALA A 180 2.65 14.59 -94.72
N THR A 181 2.71 13.70 -93.74
CA THR A 181 1.67 13.60 -92.70
C THR A 181 1.69 14.84 -91.81
N TYR A 182 0.60 15.60 -91.83
CA TYR A 182 0.37 16.71 -90.90
C TYR A 182 -0.30 16.18 -89.63
N SER A 183 -0.13 16.83 -88.48
CA SER A 183 -0.75 16.40 -87.22
C SER A 183 -1.10 17.54 -86.28
N THR A 184 -2.16 17.35 -85.49
CA THR A 184 -2.61 18.29 -84.45
C THR A 184 -3.03 17.55 -83.18
N TYR A 185 -3.34 18.30 -82.13
CA TYR A 185 -3.85 17.77 -80.88
C TYR A 185 -5.32 18.12 -80.62
N VAL A 186 -6.02 17.17 -80.00
CA VAL A 186 -7.39 17.29 -79.48
C VAL A 186 -7.30 17.20 -77.95
N GLN A 187 -7.71 18.26 -77.25
CA GLN A 187 -7.76 18.26 -75.78
C GLN A 187 -9.17 17.96 -75.29
N VAL A 188 -9.35 16.76 -74.72
CA VAL A 188 -10.61 16.28 -74.12
C VAL A 188 -10.64 16.70 -72.64
N LYS A 189 -11.74 17.32 -72.21
CA LYS A 189 -11.94 17.92 -70.88
C LYS A 189 -13.21 17.40 -70.21
N LEU A 190 -13.22 17.41 -68.88
CA LEU A 190 -14.42 17.21 -68.07
C LEU A 190 -15.30 18.46 -68.07
N HIS A 191 -16.55 18.32 -67.62
CA HIS A 191 -17.46 19.44 -67.40
C HIS A 191 -16.97 20.30 -66.20
N ALA A 192 -17.36 21.58 -66.15
CA ALA A 192 -16.82 22.53 -65.16
C ALA A 192 -17.47 22.43 -63.76
N ASP A 193 -18.36 21.46 -63.57
CA ASP A 193 -19.24 21.29 -62.41
C ASP A 193 -18.78 20.12 -61.53
N ASP A 194 -18.13 19.12 -62.14
CA ASP A 194 -17.73 17.84 -61.52
C ASP A 194 -16.21 17.76 -61.37
N ALA A 195 -15.66 18.50 -60.41
CA ALA A 195 -14.23 18.49 -60.08
C ALA A 195 -13.96 18.86 -58.62
N ASP A 196 -14.55 18.12 -57.67
CA ASP A 196 -13.83 17.95 -56.41
C ASP A 196 -12.58 17.09 -56.67
N LEU A 197 -11.49 17.46 -56.01
CA LEU A 197 -10.16 16.85 -56.11
C LEU A 197 -9.54 16.64 -54.73
N VAL A 198 -10.30 16.88 -53.65
CA VAL A 198 -9.87 16.72 -52.27
C VAL A 198 -10.45 15.40 -51.73
N PRO A 199 -9.62 14.46 -51.25
CA PRO A 199 -10.14 13.22 -50.69
C PRO A 199 -10.75 13.39 -49.29
N PRO A 200 -11.73 12.56 -48.91
CA PRO A 200 -12.29 12.52 -47.56
C PRO A 200 -11.26 12.44 -46.43
N THR A 201 -11.53 13.16 -45.34
CA THR A 201 -10.73 13.20 -44.10
C THR A 201 -11.38 12.36 -43.00
N PHE A 202 -10.58 11.84 -42.06
CA PHE A 202 -11.06 10.94 -41.00
C PHE A 202 -10.90 11.53 -39.60
N SER A 203 -11.85 11.21 -38.71
CA SER A 203 -11.79 11.54 -37.29
C SER A 203 -12.34 10.40 -36.42
N GLY A 204 -11.82 10.27 -35.19
CA GLY A 204 -12.24 9.25 -34.21
C GLY A 204 -11.52 7.90 -34.32
N GLN A 205 -10.64 7.69 -35.31
CA GLN A 205 -9.77 6.52 -35.39
C GLN A 205 -8.72 6.50 -34.27
N LYS A 206 -8.50 5.32 -33.69
CA LYS A 206 -7.49 5.07 -32.64
C LYS A 206 -6.71 3.79 -32.89
N ASN A 207 -5.54 3.66 -32.26
CA ASN A 207 -4.81 2.40 -32.21
C ASN A 207 -5.49 1.42 -31.22
N PHE A 208 -5.20 0.14 -31.38
CA PHE A 208 -5.73 -0.94 -30.54
C PHE A 208 -4.60 -1.82 -30.02
N THR A 209 -4.71 -2.28 -28.78
CA THR A 209 -3.93 -3.41 -28.25
C THR A 209 -4.84 -4.64 -28.17
N TYR A 210 -4.29 -5.82 -28.43
CA TYR A 210 -5.01 -7.08 -28.36
C TYR A 210 -4.14 -8.16 -27.70
N THR A 211 -4.48 -8.57 -26.49
CA THR A 211 -3.82 -9.67 -25.78
C THR A 211 -4.46 -10.99 -26.17
N ILE A 212 -3.68 -11.90 -26.77
CA ILE A 212 -4.13 -13.22 -27.23
C ILE A 212 -4.70 -14.01 -26.03
N GLY A 213 -5.96 -14.40 -26.12
CA GLY A 213 -6.70 -15.14 -25.09
C GLY A 213 -7.68 -14.27 -24.29
N TYR A 214 -7.25 -13.05 -23.92
CA TYR A 214 -7.97 -12.18 -22.98
C TYR A 214 -8.82 -11.10 -23.69
N SER A 215 -8.29 -10.54 -24.78
CA SER A 215 -8.99 -9.47 -25.51
C SER A 215 -10.10 -10.00 -26.42
N THR A 216 -11.20 -9.26 -26.50
CA THR A 216 -12.23 -9.46 -27.54
C THR A 216 -11.78 -8.81 -28.86
N ALA A 217 -12.23 -9.35 -30.00
CA ALA A 217 -11.81 -8.86 -31.31
C ALA A 217 -12.27 -7.40 -31.53
N PRO A 218 -11.38 -6.43 -31.82
CA PRO A 218 -11.77 -5.02 -31.84
C PRO A 218 -12.76 -4.68 -32.96
N ASN A 219 -13.81 -3.91 -32.64
CA ASN A 219 -14.66 -3.30 -33.66
C ASN A 219 -14.02 -2.01 -34.17
N TYR A 220 -13.28 -2.13 -35.29
CA TYR A 220 -12.54 -1.02 -35.89
C TYR A 220 -13.40 0.18 -36.32
N LEU A 221 -14.72 0.03 -36.49
CA LEU A 221 -15.61 1.14 -36.89
C LEU A 221 -16.20 1.94 -35.73
N THR A 222 -16.06 1.48 -34.48
CA THR A 222 -16.67 2.17 -33.33
C THR A 222 -16.04 3.55 -33.11
N GLY A 223 -16.82 4.61 -33.36
CA GLY A 223 -16.41 6.00 -33.18
C GLY A 223 -15.73 6.65 -34.39
N VAL A 224 -15.43 5.88 -35.45
CA VAL A 224 -14.75 6.40 -36.64
C VAL A 224 -15.75 7.10 -37.58
N THR A 225 -15.36 8.28 -38.05
CA THR A 225 -16.14 9.12 -38.98
C THR A 225 -15.28 9.60 -40.13
N ALA A 226 -15.90 9.88 -41.26
CA ALA A 226 -15.25 10.47 -42.43
C ALA A 226 -16.05 11.66 -42.95
N THR A 227 -15.36 12.75 -43.26
CA THR A 227 -15.94 14.01 -43.73
C THR A 227 -15.19 14.59 -44.91
N ASP A 228 -15.94 15.14 -45.84
CA ASP A 228 -15.50 15.73 -47.11
C ASP A 228 -15.97 17.20 -47.24
N ASN A 229 -15.31 17.99 -48.09
CA ASN A 229 -15.61 19.41 -48.28
C ASN A 229 -16.79 19.73 -49.23
N VAL A 230 -17.21 18.83 -50.11
CA VAL A 230 -18.42 19.00 -50.93
C VAL A 230 -19.54 18.08 -50.45
N ASP A 231 -19.26 16.80 -50.19
CA ASP A 231 -20.26 15.80 -49.80
C ASP A 231 -20.60 15.81 -48.30
N GLY A 232 -19.79 16.49 -47.46
CA GLY A 232 -20.06 16.62 -46.04
C GLY A 232 -19.78 15.34 -45.25
N ASN A 233 -20.80 14.58 -44.83
CA ASN A 233 -20.59 13.36 -44.03
C ASN A 233 -20.62 12.11 -44.90
N VAL A 234 -19.43 11.57 -45.19
CA VAL A 234 -19.23 10.37 -46.01
C VAL A 234 -18.88 9.13 -45.18
N THR A 235 -19.16 9.13 -43.87
CA THR A 235 -18.89 8.00 -42.95
C THR A 235 -19.49 6.66 -43.42
N ALA A 236 -20.61 6.69 -44.17
CA ALA A 236 -21.22 5.50 -44.75
C ALA A 236 -20.42 4.86 -45.92
N SER A 237 -19.41 5.55 -46.45
CA SER A 237 -18.50 5.04 -47.49
C SER A 237 -17.25 4.34 -46.93
N ILE A 238 -17.05 4.35 -45.60
CA ILE A 238 -15.84 3.78 -44.99
C ILE A 238 -15.82 2.25 -45.18
N VAL A 239 -14.84 1.80 -45.95
CA VAL A 239 -14.40 0.40 -46.05
C VAL A 239 -13.18 0.22 -45.15
N VAL A 240 -13.17 -0.85 -44.35
CA VAL A 240 -12.05 -1.22 -43.48
C VAL A 240 -11.35 -2.45 -44.04
N ASP A 241 -10.07 -2.30 -44.38
CA ASP A 241 -9.18 -3.43 -44.63
C ASP A 241 -8.39 -3.76 -43.35
N SER A 242 -8.78 -4.85 -42.71
CA SER A 242 -8.08 -5.49 -41.59
C SER A 242 -7.49 -6.86 -41.97
N SER A 243 -7.41 -7.19 -43.28
CA SER A 243 -6.98 -8.51 -43.77
C SER A 243 -5.53 -8.87 -43.42
N ALA A 244 -4.71 -7.88 -43.09
CA ALA A 244 -3.35 -8.07 -42.59
C ALA A 244 -3.27 -8.41 -41.09
N VAL A 245 -4.34 -8.21 -40.31
CA VAL A 245 -4.32 -8.40 -38.85
C VAL A 245 -4.43 -9.88 -38.49
N ASN A 246 -3.44 -10.39 -37.76
CA ASN A 246 -3.46 -11.76 -37.24
C ASN A 246 -3.52 -11.75 -35.70
N LEU A 247 -4.74 -11.85 -35.16
CA LEU A 247 -5.00 -11.93 -33.71
C LEU A 247 -4.52 -13.24 -33.04
N THR A 248 -3.72 -14.07 -33.73
CA THR A 248 -3.14 -15.32 -33.18
C THR A 248 -1.61 -15.33 -33.17
N THR A 249 -0.96 -14.19 -33.46
CA THR A 249 0.50 -14.10 -33.51
C THR A 249 0.93 -12.71 -33.02
N PRO A 250 1.86 -12.60 -32.06
CA PRO A 250 2.35 -11.31 -31.60
C PRO A 250 3.00 -10.48 -32.71
N GLY A 251 2.71 -9.18 -32.75
CA GLY A 251 3.19 -8.27 -33.77
C GLY A 251 2.32 -7.02 -33.90
N VAL A 252 2.85 -5.99 -34.55
CA VAL A 252 2.09 -4.78 -34.90
C VAL A 252 1.53 -4.93 -36.31
N TYR A 253 0.20 -4.93 -36.42
CA TYR A 253 -0.53 -5.04 -37.68
C TYR A 253 -1.17 -3.71 -38.06
N THR A 254 -1.39 -3.50 -39.35
CA THR A 254 -2.03 -2.28 -39.88
C THR A 254 -3.48 -2.56 -40.25
N VAL A 255 -4.40 -1.73 -39.76
CA VAL A 255 -5.77 -1.63 -40.29
C VAL A 255 -5.86 -0.35 -41.10
N THR A 256 -6.40 -0.42 -42.32
CA THR A 256 -6.53 0.73 -43.21
C THR A 256 -8.00 1.03 -43.48
N TYR A 257 -8.40 2.25 -43.15
CA TYR A 257 -9.70 2.81 -43.50
C TYR A 257 -9.60 3.49 -44.86
N THR A 258 -10.56 3.23 -45.72
CA THR A 258 -10.68 3.83 -47.05
C THR A 258 -12.08 4.41 -47.19
N ALA A 259 -12.18 5.68 -47.54
CA ALA A 259 -13.45 6.38 -47.78
C ALA A 259 -13.41 6.98 -49.18
N THR A 260 -14.55 7.01 -49.87
CA THR A 260 -14.65 7.52 -51.23
C THR A 260 -15.85 8.46 -51.30
N ASP A 261 -15.64 9.66 -51.84
CA ASP A 261 -16.71 10.62 -52.11
C ASP A 261 -17.56 10.20 -53.34
N THR A 262 -18.54 11.03 -53.71
CA THR A 262 -19.41 10.80 -54.88
C THR A 262 -18.68 11.06 -56.21
N TYR A 263 -17.54 11.76 -56.18
CA TYR A 263 -16.74 12.14 -57.36
C TYR A 263 -15.61 11.14 -57.68
N GLY A 264 -15.30 10.24 -56.75
CA GLY A 264 -14.26 9.21 -56.86
C GLY A 264 -12.93 9.52 -56.17
N ASN A 265 -12.83 10.58 -55.37
CA ASN A 265 -11.63 10.86 -54.57
C ASN A 265 -11.55 9.91 -53.37
N VAL A 266 -10.40 9.27 -53.19
CA VAL A 266 -10.21 8.19 -52.20
C VAL A 266 -9.33 8.67 -51.05
N GLY A 267 -9.93 8.89 -49.89
CA GLY A 267 -9.23 9.16 -48.64
C GLY A 267 -8.78 7.87 -47.98
N THR A 268 -7.56 7.82 -47.46
CA THR A 268 -7.05 6.67 -46.68
C THR A 268 -6.35 7.12 -45.39
N VAL A 269 -6.60 6.38 -44.31
CA VAL A 269 -5.85 6.50 -43.05
C VAL A 269 -5.62 5.10 -42.46
N SER A 270 -4.53 4.91 -41.74
CA SER A 270 -4.22 3.63 -41.09
C SER A 270 -4.03 3.80 -39.58
N VAL A 271 -4.40 2.77 -38.82
CA VAL A 271 -4.12 2.62 -37.38
C VAL A 271 -3.37 1.32 -37.13
N THR A 272 -2.70 1.21 -35.97
CA THR A 272 -2.03 -0.01 -35.56
C THR A 272 -2.90 -0.86 -34.64
N VAL A 273 -2.83 -2.18 -34.83
CA VAL A 273 -3.32 -3.21 -33.91
C VAL A 273 -2.10 -3.95 -33.38
N THR A 274 -1.71 -3.66 -32.14
CA THR A 274 -0.59 -4.31 -31.44
C THR A 274 -1.11 -5.59 -30.80
N VAL A 275 -0.80 -6.73 -31.41
CA VAL A 275 -1.10 -8.05 -30.84
C VAL A 275 0.05 -8.47 -29.93
N VAL A 276 -0.27 -8.83 -28.69
CA VAL A 276 0.66 -9.35 -27.69
C VAL A 276 0.20 -10.72 -27.20
N LYS A 277 1.14 -11.59 -26.78
CA LYS A 277 0.83 -12.79 -25.97
C LYS A 277 1.40 -12.52 -24.59
N GLU A 278 0.68 -12.90 -23.55
CA GLU A 278 1.24 -12.96 -22.20
C GLU A 278 2.28 -14.09 -22.11
N THR A 279 3.35 -13.89 -21.35
CA THR A 279 4.56 -14.74 -21.28
C THR A 279 5.19 -14.85 -19.88
N VAL A 280 4.79 -14.02 -18.91
CA VAL A 280 5.09 -14.21 -17.49
C VAL A 280 4.36 -15.47 -17.02
N PRO A 281 5.01 -16.36 -16.23
CA PRO A 281 4.32 -17.45 -15.55
C PRO A 281 3.87 -17.01 -14.14
N PRO A 282 2.83 -17.63 -13.56
CA PRO A 282 2.37 -17.31 -12.21
C PRO A 282 3.46 -17.46 -11.13
N VAL A 283 3.31 -16.75 -10.02
CA VAL A 283 4.09 -16.97 -8.80
C VAL A 283 3.40 -18.05 -7.96
N ILE A 284 4.16 -18.93 -7.31
CA ILE A 284 3.64 -19.88 -6.31
C ILE A 284 4.34 -19.61 -4.96
N SER A 285 3.55 -19.34 -3.93
CA SER A 285 4.00 -18.94 -2.58
C SER A 285 3.54 -19.94 -1.50
N GLY A 286 4.05 -19.81 -0.27
CA GLY A 286 3.65 -20.66 0.88
C GLY A 286 4.16 -22.12 0.88
N ILE A 287 4.85 -22.54 -0.20
CA ILE A 287 5.48 -23.86 -0.29
C ILE A 287 6.50 -24.05 0.83
N ARG A 288 6.45 -25.19 1.51
CA ARG A 288 7.29 -25.50 2.66
C ARG A 288 7.63 -26.98 2.76
N VAL A 289 8.67 -27.30 3.53
CA VAL A 289 8.95 -28.67 3.95
C VAL A 289 7.92 -29.07 5.01
N LEU A 290 7.38 -30.28 4.91
CA LEU A 290 6.42 -30.81 5.89
C LEU A 290 6.98 -32.08 6.53
N GLU A 291 6.84 -32.22 7.85
CA GLU A 291 7.25 -33.43 8.57
C GLU A 291 6.02 -34.22 9.08
N PHE A 292 5.91 -35.47 8.63
CA PHE A 292 4.92 -36.44 9.07
C PHE A 292 5.58 -37.65 9.73
N TYR A 293 4.77 -38.53 10.30
CA TYR A 293 5.18 -39.79 10.86
C TYR A 293 4.68 -41.00 10.05
N ILE A 294 5.30 -42.18 10.27
CA ILE A 294 4.90 -43.43 9.61
C ILE A 294 3.45 -43.80 9.95
N GLY A 295 2.57 -43.74 8.96
CA GLY A 295 1.16 -44.09 9.07
C GLY A 295 0.21 -42.92 9.36
N ASP A 296 0.70 -41.67 9.33
CA ASP A 296 -0.16 -40.49 9.33
C ASP A 296 -1.12 -40.48 8.13
N ALA A 297 -2.24 -39.77 8.29
CA ALA A 297 -3.16 -39.52 7.18
C ALA A 297 -2.50 -38.67 6.09
N VAL A 298 -2.93 -38.85 4.83
CA VAL A 298 -2.43 -38.02 3.72
C VAL A 298 -2.87 -36.55 3.95
N PRO A 299 -1.92 -35.60 4.03
CA PRO A 299 -2.24 -34.20 4.31
C PRO A 299 -2.87 -33.51 3.09
N ASN A 300 -3.50 -32.35 3.34
CA ASN A 300 -3.73 -31.39 2.27
C ASN A 300 -2.43 -30.65 1.94
N TYR A 301 -1.68 -31.14 0.95
CA TYR A 301 -0.44 -30.49 0.49
C TYR A 301 -0.63 -29.05 -0.02
N LYS A 302 -1.86 -28.62 -0.35
CA LYS A 302 -2.17 -27.24 -0.76
C LYS A 302 -2.40 -26.25 0.40
N LEU A 303 -2.51 -26.72 1.64
CA LEU A 303 -2.86 -25.85 2.77
C LEU A 303 -1.82 -24.73 2.91
N GLY A 304 -2.22 -23.45 2.87
CA GLY A 304 -1.27 -22.32 2.90
C GLY A 304 -0.23 -22.40 1.77
N VAL A 305 -0.66 -22.76 0.56
CA VAL A 305 0.13 -22.66 -0.67
C VAL A 305 -0.72 -21.91 -1.69
N THR A 306 -0.34 -20.68 -1.98
CA THR A 306 -1.06 -19.78 -2.89
C THR A 306 -0.39 -19.72 -4.26
N ALA A 307 -1.13 -19.31 -5.28
CA ALA A 307 -0.56 -18.96 -6.58
C ALA A 307 -1.30 -17.77 -7.18
N SER A 308 -0.57 -16.81 -7.76
CA SER A 308 -1.14 -15.60 -8.35
C SER A 308 -0.43 -15.21 -9.64
N ASP A 309 -1.13 -14.47 -10.49
CA ASP A 309 -0.64 -13.93 -11.75
C ASP A 309 -1.10 -12.48 -11.95
N GLU A 310 -0.31 -11.65 -12.63
CA GLU A 310 -0.61 -10.22 -12.86
C GLU A 310 -1.85 -10.01 -13.74
N VAL A 311 -2.19 -10.97 -14.61
CA VAL A 311 -3.30 -10.87 -15.58
C VAL A 311 -4.48 -11.78 -15.21
N ASP A 312 -4.22 -12.97 -14.68
CA ASP A 312 -5.27 -13.95 -14.28
C ASP A 312 -5.70 -13.87 -12.80
N GLY A 313 -5.00 -13.13 -11.93
CA GLY A 313 -5.37 -12.97 -10.52
C GLY A 313 -5.06 -14.19 -9.65
N ASP A 314 -5.97 -14.60 -8.75
CA ASP A 314 -5.78 -15.79 -7.93
C ASP A 314 -5.92 -17.10 -8.74
N LEU A 315 -4.83 -17.87 -8.75
CA LEU A 315 -4.72 -19.19 -9.36
C LEU A 315 -4.51 -20.30 -8.32
N THR A 316 -4.66 -20.01 -7.02
CA THR A 316 -4.51 -20.98 -5.91
C THR A 316 -5.40 -22.22 -6.09
N SER A 317 -6.63 -22.00 -6.57
CA SER A 317 -7.56 -23.09 -6.90
C SER A 317 -7.02 -24.01 -8.02
N ALA A 318 -6.32 -23.45 -9.01
CA ALA A 318 -5.79 -24.11 -10.20
C ALA A 318 -4.48 -24.89 -9.97
N ILE A 319 -3.83 -24.72 -8.81
CA ILE A 319 -2.61 -25.49 -8.45
C ILE A 319 -2.85 -27.00 -8.59
N VAL A 320 -1.93 -27.70 -9.24
CA VAL A 320 -1.83 -29.16 -9.31
C VAL A 320 -0.63 -29.59 -8.45
N VAL A 321 -0.77 -30.71 -7.73
CA VAL A 321 0.28 -31.25 -6.86
C VAL A 321 0.60 -32.68 -7.26
N ASP A 322 1.84 -32.96 -7.66
CA ASP A 322 2.36 -34.32 -7.76
C ASP A 322 3.05 -34.69 -6.44
N SER A 323 2.41 -35.58 -5.68
CA SER A 323 2.95 -36.21 -4.48
C SER A 323 3.12 -37.73 -4.65
N SER A 324 3.19 -38.23 -5.89
CA SER A 324 3.23 -39.67 -6.20
C SER A 324 4.49 -40.39 -5.69
N ALA A 325 5.55 -39.64 -5.40
CA ALA A 325 6.77 -40.14 -4.76
C ALA A 325 6.63 -40.33 -3.23
N VAL A 326 5.66 -39.68 -2.57
CA VAL A 326 5.55 -39.66 -1.10
C VAL A 326 5.05 -40.99 -0.57
N ASN A 327 5.82 -41.60 0.33
CA ASN A 327 5.44 -42.83 1.00
C ASN A 327 5.40 -42.65 2.52
N LEU A 328 4.23 -42.27 3.04
CA LEU A 328 3.96 -42.10 4.48
C LEU A 328 4.07 -43.40 5.30
N LEU A 329 4.38 -44.56 4.69
CA LEU A 329 4.61 -45.82 5.42
C LEU A 329 6.10 -46.13 5.63
N VAL A 330 7.02 -45.31 5.12
CA VAL A 330 8.47 -45.53 5.20
C VAL A 330 9.17 -44.21 5.53
N ALA A 331 10.01 -44.21 6.57
CA ALA A 331 10.78 -43.02 6.93
C ALA A 331 11.79 -42.64 5.83
N GLY A 332 11.85 -41.35 5.47
CA GLY A 332 12.62 -40.84 4.34
C GLY A 332 12.34 -39.37 4.02
N ARG A 333 12.88 -38.91 2.90
CA ARG A 333 12.58 -37.61 2.26
C ARG A 333 12.02 -37.89 0.87
N TYR A 334 10.94 -37.21 0.52
CA TYR A 334 10.20 -37.42 -0.72
C TYR A 334 9.90 -36.10 -1.39
N ALA A 335 10.21 -35.95 -2.69
CA ALA A 335 9.87 -34.76 -3.43
C ALA A 335 8.34 -34.64 -3.63
N VAL A 336 7.84 -33.41 -3.56
CA VAL A 336 6.50 -32.99 -4.01
C VAL A 336 6.66 -31.80 -4.94
N THR A 337 5.99 -31.85 -6.09
CA THR A 337 6.03 -30.80 -7.10
C THR A 337 4.68 -30.11 -7.20
N TYR A 338 4.67 -28.79 -7.04
CA TYR A 338 3.55 -27.92 -7.32
C TYR A 338 3.65 -27.41 -8.75
N THR A 339 2.52 -27.31 -9.45
CA THR A 339 2.45 -26.80 -10.82
C THR A 339 1.16 -26.01 -11.00
N VAL A 340 1.24 -24.80 -11.51
CA VAL A 340 0.07 -24.00 -11.89
C VAL A 340 0.22 -23.52 -13.33
N THR A 341 -0.89 -23.22 -13.99
CA THR A 341 -0.92 -22.79 -15.38
C THR A 341 -2.00 -21.73 -15.53
N ASP A 342 -1.63 -20.60 -16.14
CA ASP A 342 -2.51 -19.46 -16.40
C ASP A 342 -3.46 -19.72 -17.60
N ALA A 343 -4.28 -18.74 -17.97
CA ALA A 343 -5.12 -18.84 -19.16
C ALA A 343 -4.33 -18.68 -20.49
N ALA A 344 -3.14 -18.10 -20.45
CA ALA A 344 -2.23 -17.95 -21.60
C ALA A 344 -1.42 -19.22 -21.94
N GLY A 345 -1.46 -20.24 -21.08
CA GLY A 345 -0.67 -21.46 -21.17
C GLY A 345 0.79 -21.34 -20.69
N ASN A 346 1.15 -20.31 -19.94
CA ASN A 346 2.43 -20.24 -19.23
C ASN A 346 2.34 -21.07 -17.93
N VAL A 347 3.45 -21.69 -17.54
CA VAL A 347 3.47 -22.71 -16.47
C VAL A 347 4.52 -22.35 -15.44
N ALA A 348 4.13 -22.33 -14.17
CA ALA A 348 5.03 -22.23 -13.03
C ALA A 348 5.16 -23.58 -12.31
N THR A 349 6.37 -23.92 -11.88
CA THR A 349 6.66 -25.17 -11.15
C THR A 349 7.61 -24.91 -9.99
N ALA A 350 7.30 -25.46 -8.84
CA ALA A 350 8.12 -25.36 -7.63
C ALA A 350 8.09 -26.68 -6.85
N GLU A 351 9.16 -26.98 -6.10
CA GLU A 351 9.37 -28.28 -5.46
C GLU A 351 9.64 -28.13 -3.96
N THR A 352 9.27 -29.14 -3.18
CA THR A 352 9.59 -29.26 -1.75
C THR A 352 9.90 -30.70 -1.38
N GLU A 353 10.43 -30.91 -0.17
CA GLU A 353 10.55 -32.24 0.44
C GLU A 353 9.48 -32.46 1.52
N ILE A 354 8.91 -33.66 1.51
CA ILE A 354 8.14 -34.22 2.62
C ILE A 354 9.05 -35.16 3.41
N VAL A 355 9.27 -34.84 4.68
CA VAL A 355 10.00 -35.69 5.63
C VAL A 355 9.00 -36.65 6.26
N VAL A 356 9.30 -37.94 6.22
CA VAL A 356 8.57 -38.95 7.00
C VAL A 356 9.52 -39.47 8.07
N ALA A 357 9.17 -39.28 9.34
CA ALA A 357 9.86 -39.79 10.51
C ALA A 357 9.19 -41.09 11.01
N VAL A 358 9.89 -41.87 11.82
CA VAL A 358 9.25 -42.97 12.57
C VAL A 358 8.31 -42.36 13.61
N ASN A 359 7.09 -42.90 13.76
CA ASN A 359 6.12 -42.50 14.80
C ASN A 359 6.82 -42.25 16.14
N PRO A 360 6.39 -41.22 16.91
CA PRO A 360 6.78 -41.14 18.29
C PRO A 360 6.18 -42.39 18.95
N VAL A 361 6.99 -43.17 19.65
CA VAL A 361 6.45 -44.25 20.47
C VAL A 361 5.46 -43.61 21.43
N SER A 362 4.28 -44.20 21.67
CA SER A 362 3.34 -43.64 22.64
C SER A 362 4.07 -43.47 23.98
N LEU A 363 4.25 -42.21 24.38
CA LEU A 363 5.12 -41.86 25.49
C LEU A 363 4.32 -41.76 26.79
N VAL A 364 4.85 -42.37 27.84
CA VAL A 364 4.34 -42.23 29.22
C VAL A 364 5.30 -41.36 30.04
N PRO A 365 4.83 -40.65 31.09
CA PRO A 365 5.69 -39.82 31.92
C PRO A 365 6.89 -40.58 32.52
N ASP A 366 8.10 -40.06 32.29
CA ASP A 366 9.32 -40.52 32.93
C ASP A 366 9.70 -39.65 34.12
N LEU A 367 9.02 -39.91 35.25
CA LEU A 367 9.28 -39.30 36.56
C LEU A 367 10.73 -39.51 37.09
N THR A 368 11.59 -40.24 36.36
CA THR A 368 13.01 -40.43 36.71
C THR A 368 13.97 -39.54 35.90
N ALA A 369 13.52 -38.99 34.78
CA ALA A 369 14.34 -38.20 33.87
C ALA A 369 14.60 -36.77 34.41
N THR A 370 15.46 -36.03 33.69
CA THR A 370 15.74 -34.61 33.92
C THR A 370 15.42 -33.85 32.65
N TYR A 371 14.70 -32.73 32.81
CA TYR A 371 14.47 -31.71 31.78
C TYR A 371 15.69 -30.81 31.70
N LYS A 372 16.25 -30.68 30.50
CA LYS A 372 17.47 -29.93 30.26
C LYS A 372 17.11 -28.67 29.48
N THR A 373 17.42 -27.53 30.05
CA THR A 373 17.10 -26.20 29.53
C THR A 373 18.28 -25.29 29.86
N TYR A 374 18.22 -24.02 29.47
CA TYR A 374 19.34 -23.10 29.57
C TYR A 374 18.88 -21.69 29.93
N THR A 375 19.82 -20.88 30.40
CA THR A 375 19.59 -19.50 30.82
C THR A 375 20.88 -18.70 30.65
N SER A 376 20.77 -17.37 30.51
CA SER A 376 21.93 -16.47 30.65
C SER A 376 22.50 -16.45 32.07
N GLY A 377 21.74 -16.94 33.06
CA GLY A 377 22.12 -16.96 34.48
C GLY A 377 21.63 -15.73 35.25
N THR A 378 21.79 -15.82 36.57
CA THR A 378 21.55 -14.74 37.55
C THR A 378 22.34 -15.01 38.83
N ASP A 379 22.80 -13.95 39.49
CA ASP A 379 23.39 -14.01 40.84
C ASP A 379 22.34 -13.84 41.96
N ASN A 380 21.11 -13.46 41.62
CA ASN A 380 20.07 -13.04 42.58
C ASN A 380 18.67 -13.54 42.18
N LEU A 381 18.07 -14.37 43.04
CA LEU A 381 16.68 -14.84 42.92
C LEU A 381 15.73 -14.17 43.93
N ASN A 382 16.17 -13.13 44.65
CA ASN A 382 15.41 -12.49 45.72
C ASN A 382 14.47 -11.39 45.21
N PRO A 383 13.14 -11.47 45.44
CA PRO A 383 12.22 -10.35 45.18
C PRO A 383 12.14 -9.34 46.34
N TYR A 384 12.84 -9.60 47.46
CA TYR A 384 12.99 -8.74 48.64
C TYR A 384 14.42 -8.16 48.71
N SER A 385 14.87 -7.54 47.63
CA SER A 385 16.25 -7.06 47.43
C SER A 385 16.25 -5.61 46.94
N GLU A 386 17.29 -4.88 47.30
CA GLU A 386 17.61 -3.54 46.78
C GLU A 386 18.08 -3.53 45.30
N THR A 387 17.98 -4.69 44.63
CA THR A 387 18.18 -4.84 43.18
C THR A 387 17.16 -5.82 42.61
N LEU A 388 16.63 -5.53 41.43
CA LEU A 388 15.68 -6.42 40.73
C LEU A 388 16.31 -7.79 40.38
N ALA A 389 15.78 -8.87 40.94
CA ALA A 389 16.09 -10.24 40.49
C ALA A 389 15.76 -10.42 39.00
N THR A 390 16.75 -10.83 38.21
CA THR A 390 16.75 -10.73 36.74
C THR A 390 16.15 -11.95 36.02
N ALA A 391 16.20 -13.14 36.62
CA ALA A 391 15.65 -14.36 36.04
C ALA A 391 14.38 -14.78 36.77
N SER A 392 13.22 -14.31 36.26
CA SER A 392 11.91 -14.55 36.86
C SER A 392 11.54 -16.05 36.88
N GLU A 393 11.65 -16.72 35.74
CA GLU A 393 11.35 -18.17 35.56
C GLU A 393 12.00 -19.06 36.63
N LEU A 394 13.28 -18.81 36.94
CA LEU A 394 14.07 -19.56 37.91
C LEU A 394 13.60 -19.40 39.37
N PHE A 395 12.93 -18.29 39.67
CA PHE A 395 12.44 -17.93 41.01
C PHE A 395 11.07 -18.59 41.31
N GLY A 396 10.13 -18.58 40.36
CA GLY A 396 8.79 -19.15 40.57
C GLY A 396 8.73 -20.68 40.54
N TYR A 397 9.84 -21.36 40.27
CA TYR A 397 9.94 -22.79 40.59
C TYR A 397 10.09 -23.04 42.09
N ILE A 398 10.66 -22.08 42.84
CA ILE A 398 10.95 -22.22 44.29
C ILE A 398 10.04 -21.38 45.19
N THR A 399 9.16 -20.55 44.63
CA THR A 399 8.10 -19.83 45.34
C THR A 399 6.72 -20.15 44.80
N ASP A 400 5.69 -19.71 45.50
CA ASP A 400 4.27 -19.82 45.10
C ASP A 400 3.51 -18.54 45.47
N SER A 401 2.23 -18.47 45.13
CA SER A 401 1.35 -17.32 45.37
C SER A 401 0.04 -17.71 46.06
N LEU A 402 -0.71 -16.73 46.59
CA LEU A 402 -2.01 -16.97 47.21
C LEU A 402 -3.04 -17.50 46.20
N TYR A 403 -2.92 -17.04 44.96
CA TYR A 403 -3.75 -17.43 43.81
C TYR A 403 -2.88 -17.79 42.60
N THR A 404 -3.44 -18.52 41.65
CA THR A 404 -2.76 -18.92 40.41
C THR A 404 -3.72 -18.90 39.22
N GLY A 405 -3.20 -18.95 37.99
CA GLY A 405 -4.00 -18.98 36.77
C GLY A 405 -3.99 -20.37 36.13
N ASP A 406 -5.15 -20.90 35.76
CA ASP A 406 -5.25 -22.24 35.13
C ASP A 406 -6.45 -22.33 34.17
N TYR A 407 -6.54 -23.43 33.42
CA TYR A 407 -7.63 -23.69 32.47
C TYR A 407 -8.92 -23.98 33.25
N ASP A 408 -10.02 -23.31 32.91
CA ASP A 408 -11.33 -23.59 33.49
C ASP A 408 -11.99 -24.80 32.82
N TRP A 409 -11.57 -25.97 33.29
CA TRP A 409 -12.12 -27.26 32.92
C TRP A 409 -13.61 -27.44 33.28
N ALA A 410 -14.22 -26.56 34.09
CA ALA A 410 -15.65 -26.58 34.37
C ALA A 410 -16.44 -25.75 33.33
N ALA A 411 -15.95 -24.55 32.98
CA ALA A 411 -16.49 -23.73 31.90
C ALA A 411 -16.31 -24.43 30.54
N ALA A 412 -15.12 -24.97 30.25
CA ALA A 412 -14.86 -25.78 29.05
C ALA A 412 -15.82 -26.98 28.96
N ARG A 413 -16.08 -27.67 30.09
CA ARG A 413 -17.06 -28.75 30.14
C ARG A 413 -18.48 -28.25 29.85
N GLN A 414 -18.84 -27.05 30.32
CA GLN A 414 -20.17 -26.49 30.11
C GLN A 414 -20.39 -26.08 28.64
N ILE A 415 -19.38 -25.49 27.99
CA ILE A 415 -19.40 -25.21 26.54
C ILE A 415 -19.73 -26.48 25.75
N LEU A 416 -19.01 -27.58 25.98
CA LEU A 416 -19.29 -28.85 25.31
C LEU A 416 -20.70 -29.39 25.63
N VAL A 417 -21.24 -29.17 26.82
CA VAL A 417 -22.62 -29.57 27.18
C VAL A 417 -23.66 -28.76 26.40
N ASP A 418 -23.45 -27.46 26.22
CA ASP A 418 -24.37 -26.56 25.52
C ASP A 418 -24.29 -26.71 23.98
N GLU A 419 -23.14 -27.14 23.46
CA GLU A 419 -22.97 -27.70 22.12
C GLU A 419 -23.68 -29.05 21.92
N GLY A 420 -24.18 -29.66 23.00
CA GLY A 420 -24.94 -30.91 22.98
C GLY A 420 -24.09 -32.19 23.08
N VAL A 421 -22.81 -32.08 23.45
CA VAL A 421 -21.93 -33.24 23.69
C VAL A 421 -22.39 -33.99 24.95
N THR A 422 -22.65 -35.29 24.82
CA THR A 422 -23.20 -36.12 25.91
C THR A 422 -22.23 -37.20 26.35
N GLY A 423 -22.33 -37.59 27.63
CA GLY A 423 -21.48 -38.64 28.22
C GLY A 423 -20.13 -38.16 28.77
N LEU A 424 -19.88 -36.85 28.79
CA LEU A 424 -18.65 -36.25 29.32
C LEU A 424 -18.39 -36.64 30.79
N PRO A 425 -17.12 -36.90 31.18
CA PRO A 425 -16.71 -37.14 32.57
C PRO A 425 -17.03 -35.95 33.49
N ALA A 426 -16.86 -36.12 34.81
CA ALA A 426 -17.15 -35.05 35.78
C ALA A 426 -16.19 -33.85 35.64
N THR A 427 -14.94 -34.12 35.31
CA THR A 427 -13.91 -33.16 34.90
C THR A 427 -13.39 -33.64 33.55
N ILE A 428 -13.29 -32.74 32.57
CA ILE A 428 -12.74 -33.05 31.25
C ILE A 428 -11.24 -32.72 31.20
N SER A 429 -10.59 -33.10 30.11
CA SER A 429 -9.20 -32.76 29.78
C SER A 429 -9.09 -32.30 28.32
N PHE A 430 -7.87 -31.96 27.89
CA PHE A 430 -7.52 -31.80 26.47
C PHE A 430 -8.03 -32.97 25.59
N THR A 431 -8.11 -34.19 26.13
CA THR A 431 -8.59 -35.38 25.40
C THR A 431 -10.03 -35.20 24.92
N GLU A 432 -10.93 -34.79 25.81
CA GLU A 432 -12.34 -34.55 25.47
C GLU A 432 -12.52 -33.25 24.68
N TRP A 433 -11.71 -32.23 24.96
CA TRP A 433 -11.77 -30.92 24.29
C TRP A 433 -11.39 -31.04 22.81
N TYR A 434 -10.20 -31.57 22.51
CA TYR A 434 -9.73 -31.80 21.13
C TYR A 434 -10.58 -32.81 20.36
N ALA A 435 -11.18 -33.79 21.05
CA ALA A 435 -12.07 -34.77 20.41
C ALA A 435 -13.37 -34.15 19.85
N ASN A 436 -13.73 -32.93 20.25
CA ASN A 436 -14.88 -32.19 19.72
C ASN A 436 -14.48 -31.06 18.75
N GLY A 437 -13.18 -30.93 18.42
CA GLY A 437 -12.69 -30.03 17.35
C GLY A 437 -12.14 -28.68 17.80
N HIS A 438 -12.19 -28.37 19.11
CA HIS A 438 -11.64 -27.14 19.68
C HIS A 438 -10.09 -27.17 19.80
N THR A 439 -9.46 -26.00 19.93
CA THR A 439 -8.00 -25.84 20.19
C THR A 439 -7.71 -25.37 21.62
N ALA A 440 -6.44 -25.37 22.07
CA ALA A 440 -6.12 -24.88 23.42
C ALA A 440 -6.17 -23.34 23.54
N GLY A 441 -6.08 -22.60 22.43
CA GLY A 441 -6.38 -21.16 22.39
C GLY A 441 -7.87 -20.81 22.61
N GLN A 442 -8.77 -21.79 22.50
CA GLN A 442 -10.19 -21.65 22.82
C GLN A 442 -10.55 -22.10 24.24
N LEU A 443 -9.61 -22.65 25.02
CA LEU A 443 -9.89 -23.10 26.39
C LEU A 443 -10.06 -21.91 27.34
N PRO A 444 -11.18 -21.83 28.08
CA PRO A 444 -11.34 -20.93 29.22
C PRO A 444 -10.16 -20.87 30.18
N TYR A 445 -9.85 -19.67 30.67
CA TYR A 445 -8.85 -19.39 31.70
C TYR A 445 -9.51 -18.72 32.91
N ASN A 446 -9.11 -19.11 34.12
CA ASN A 446 -9.66 -18.56 35.36
C ASN A 446 -8.56 -18.47 36.44
N ARG A 447 -8.75 -17.61 37.45
CA ARG A 447 -7.90 -17.49 38.63
C ARG A 447 -8.43 -18.40 39.73
N TYR A 448 -7.54 -19.15 40.37
CA TYR A 448 -7.87 -20.16 41.37
C TYR A 448 -7.10 -19.95 42.68
N PRO A 449 -7.66 -20.39 43.83
CA PRO A 449 -6.94 -20.46 45.10
C PRO A 449 -5.73 -21.41 44.99
N ALA A 450 -4.56 -20.93 45.37
CA ALA A 450 -3.31 -21.68 45.39
C ALA A 450 -2.88 -21.95 46.85
N MET A 451 -2.09 -21.07 47.47
CA MET A 451 -1.85 -21.11 48.92
C MET A 451 -3.10 -20.73 49.73
N ALA A 452 -4.11 -20.07 49.13
CA ALA A 452 -5.41 -19.83 49.73
C ALA A 452 -6.36 -21.05 49.62
N THR A 453 -7.33 -21.20 50.53
CA THR A 453 -8.37 -22.25 50.44
C THR A 453 -9.55 -21.89 49.55
N SER A 454 -9.74 -20.61 49.27
CA SER A 454 -10.90 -20.04 48.57
C SER A 454 -10.55 -18.70 47.94
N GLU A 455 -11.45 -18.22 47.08
CA GLU A 455 -11.52 -16.80 46.69
C GLU A 455 -11.48 -15.88 47.94
N PRO A 456 -10.97 -14.64 47.81
CA PRO A 456 -10.93 -13.69 48.91
C PRO A 456 -12.35 -13.24 49.25
N VAL A 457 -12.68 -13.15 50.54
CA VAL A 457 -14.04 -12.82 51.00
C VAL A 457 -14.15 -11.31 51.23
N ALA A 458 -15.07 -10.65 50.53
CA ALA A 458 -15.37 -9.23 50.74
C ALA A 458 -15.94 -9.00 52.16
N MET A 459 -15.40 -8.02 52.87
CA MET A 459 -15.75 -7.67 54.26
C MET A 459 -16.50 -6.34 54.38
N ASP A 460 -16.74 -5.68 53.25
CA ASP A 460 -17.62 -4.54 53.01
C ASP A 460 -18.15 -4.59 51.56
N THR A 461 -19.05 -3.68 51.19
CA THR A 461 -19.67 -3.59 49.85
C THR A 461 -18.79 -2.86 48.85
N GLU A 462 -17.93 -1.97 49.33
CA GLU A 462 -17.10 -1.06 48.56
C GLU A 462 -15.81 -1.72 48.02
N GLY A 463 -15.59 -3.01 48.31
CA GLY A 463 -14.40 -3.76 47.89
C GLY A 463 -13.11 -3.27 48.55
N LEU A 464 -13.21 -2.60 49.70
CA LEU A 464 -12.09 -1.99 50.41
C LEU A 464 -11.46 -2.94 51.43
N ARG A 465 -12.20 -3.93 51.95
CA ARG A 465 -11.63 -4.92 52.88
C ARG A 465 -11.90 -6.35 52.45
N TRP A 466 -10.87 -7.18 52.57
CA TRP A 466 -10.87 -8.57 52.13
C TRP A 466 -10.31 -9.48 53.22
N GLN A 467 -10.92 -10.64 53.39
CA GLN A 467 -10.43 -11.72 54.26
C GLN A 467 -9.89 -12.87 53.41
N ILE A 468 -8.67 -13.29 53.71
CA ILE A 468 -7.96 -14.36 53.00
C ILE A 468 -7.70 -15.50 54.00
N THR A 469 -8.11 -16.70 53.61
CA THR A 469 -7.91 -17.93 54.39
C THR A 469 -6.87 -18.80 53.67
N LEU A 470 -5.77 -19.07 54.37
CA LEU A 470 -4.67 -19.93 53.95
C LEU A 470 -5.01 -21.41 54.13
N ARG A 471 -4.38 -22.27 53.33
CA ARG A 471 -4.36 -23.70 53.61
C ARG A 471 -3.56 -23.99 54.89
N ASN A 472 -3.84 -25.13 55.52
CA ASN A 472 -3.18 -25.58 56.75
C ASN A 472 -2.13 -26.68 56.53
N ASP A 473 -1.75 -26.92 55.27
CA ASP A 473 -0.74 -27.87 54.81
C ASP A 473 0.41 -27.18 54.04
N LEU A 474 0.57 -25.86 54.24
CA LEU A 474 1.65 -25.08 53.63
C LEU A 474 2.94 -25.22 54.44
N GLU A 475 4.01 -25.70 53.81
CA GLU A 475 5.33 -25.84 54.41
C GLU A 475 6.43 -25.37 53.44
N PHE A 476 7.47 -24.74 53.99
CA PHE A 476 8.76 -24.62 53.34
C PHE A 476 9.41 -26.01 53.17
N ALA A 477 10.38 -26.12 52.26
CA ALA A 477 11.09 -27.36 51.92
C ALA A 477 11.92 -27.97 53.06
N ASP A 478 12.14 -27.23 54.15
CA ASP A 478 12.76 -27.73 55.39
C ASP A 478 11.74 -28.28 56.41
N GLY A 479 10.43 -28.13 56.14
CA GLY A 479 9.34 -28.48 57.03
C GLY A 479 8.89 -27.35 57.97
N THR A 480 9.35 -26.12 57.78
CA THR A 480 8.83 -24.95 58.51
C THR A 480 7.44 -24.57 57.99
N PRO A 481 6.39 -24.53 58.83
CA PRO A 481 5.03 -24.17 58.37
C PRO A 481 4.93 -22.72 57.89
N ILE A 482 4.04 -22.48 56.93
CA ILE A 482 3.68 -21.13 56.45
C ILE A 482 2.27 -20.80 56.97
N ASP A 483 2.13 -19.62 57.55
CA ASP A 483 0.91 -19.18 58.24
C ASP A 483 0.66 -17.66 58.06
N ALA A 484 -0.42 -17.13 58.64
CA ALA A 484 -0.76 -15.71 58.51
C ALA A 484 0.27 -14.76 59.16
N ASN A 485 1.02 -15.22 60.17
CA ASN A 485 2.13 -14.47 60.77
C ASN A 485 3.35 -14.45 59.85
N THR A 486 3.52 -15.49 59.02
CA THR A 486 4.56 -15.58 57.99
C THR A 486 4.32 -14.54 56.89
N PHE A 487 3.06 -14.33 56.49
CA PHE A 487 2.67 -13.23 55.59
C PHE A 487 2.85 -11.85 56.25
N ASP A 488 2.41 -11.65 57.50
CA ASP A 488 2.64 -10.39 58.25
C ASP A 488 4.13 -10.03 58.31
N TYR A 489 5.01 -10.99 58.63
CA TYR A 489 6.45 -10.78 58.62
C TYR A 489 6.98 -10.44 57.23
N SER A 490 6.58 -11.20 56.21
CA SER A 490 7.12 -11.07 54.85
C SER A 490 6.70 -9.76 54.18
N TRP A 491 5.45 -9.33 54.34
CA TRP A 491 4.97 -8.07 53.78
C TRP A 491 5.63 -6.86 54.47
N ARG A 492 5.94 -6.93 55.77
CA ARG A 492 6.81 -5.93 56.42
C ARG A 492 8.18 -5.84 55.76
N GLN A 493 8.76 -6.96 55.31
CA GLN A 493 10.07 -6.95 54.64
C GLN A 493 9.97 -6.39 53.20
N LEU A 494 8.85 -6.63 52.51
CA LEU A 494 8.59 -6.09 51.17
C LEU A 494 8.52 -4.56 51.16
N ILE A 495 7.95 -3.96 52.21
CA ILE A 495 7.82 -2.51 52.36
C ILE A 495 8.65 -1.93 53.52
N ASP A 496 9.78 -2.55 53.87
CA ASP A 496 10.68 -2.07 54.93
C ASP A 496 11.33 -0.73 54.54
N PRO A 497 11.16 0.35 55.35
CA PRO A 497 11.65 1.69 55.03
C PRO A 497 13.17 1.87 55.15
N ASP A 498 13.89 0.93 55.77
CA ASP A 498 15.36 0.93 55.78
C ASP A 498 15.94 0.18 54.56
N LEU A 499 15.19 -0.78 54.00
CA LEU A 499 15.59 -1.59 52.84
C LEU A 499 15.28 -0.92 51.50
N LEU A 500 14.16 -0.19 51.40
CA LEU A 500 13.73 0.54 50.20
C LEU A 500 13.65 -0.32 48.92
N ASN A 501 13.19 -1.58 49.06
CA ASN A 501 13.02 -2.55 47.97
C ASN A 501 12.25 -2.01 46.75
N ASP A 502 12.87 -2.12 45.56
CA ASP A 502 12.30 -1.73 44.25
C ASP A 502 10.88 -2.27 43.99
N ARG A 503 10.54 -3.45 44.55
CA ARG A 503 9.27 -4.15 44.31
C ARG A 503 8.16 -3.80 45.30
N ALA A 504 8.40 -2.91 46.26
CA ALA A 504 7.43 -2.50 47.27
C ALA A 504 6.09 -1.99 46.69
N SER A 505 6.11 -1.43 45.46
CA SER A 505 4.91 -0.94 44.76
C SER A 505 3.79 -1.98 44.61
N ASN A 506 4.15 -3.27 44.53
CA ASN A 506 3.18 -4.38 44.41
C ASN A 506 2.16 -4.39 45.57
N LEU A 507 2.52 -3.83 46.73
CA LEU A 507 1.67 -3.68 47.90
C LEU A 507 1.18 -2.24 48.16
N TYR A 508 1.36 -1.28 47.24
CA TYR A 508 0.78 0.06 47.42
C TYR A 508 0.32 0.80 46.16
N SER A 509 0.63 0.33 44.95
CA SER A 509 0.24 1.00 43.70
C SER A 509 -1.28 0.95 43.48
N THR A 510 -1.82 1.99 42.83
CA THR A 510 -3.20 2.00 42.31
C THR A 510 -3.41 1.03 41.15
N THR A 511 -2.34 0.51 40.54
CA THR A 511 -2.38 -0.56 39.51
C THR A 511 -2.34 -1.96 40.11
N ASP A 512 -1.79 -2.11 41.31
CA ASP A 512 -1.44 -3.40 41.91
C ASP A 512 -2.40 -3.68 43.08
N LEU A 513 -1.89 -4.02 44.27
CA LEU A 513 -2.68 -4.04 45.51
C LEU A 513 -2.56 -2.68 46.24
N PRO A 514 -3.60 -1.82 46.26
CA PRO A 514 -3.54 -0.51 46.91
C PRO A 514 -3.72 -0.62 48.44
N LEU A 515 -2.78 -1.28 49.12
CA LEU A 515 -2.85 -1.53 50.57
C LEU A 515 -2.78 -0.20 51.34
N LYS A 516 -3.71 0.01 52.26
CA LYS A 516 -3.88 1.28 52.98
C LYS A 516 -2.61 1.66 53.75
N ASN A 517 -2.17 2.91 53.58
CA ASN A 517 -0.96 3.51 54.15
C ASN A 517 0.39 2.81 53.85
N ALA A 518 0.44 1.74 53.04
CA ALA A 518 1.66 0.99 52.77
C ALA A 518 2.76 1.85 52.10
N GLU A 519 2.40 2.72 51.14
CA GLU A 519 3.36 3.66 50.53
C GLU A 519 3.97 4.61 51.55
N LYS A 520 3.16 5.12 52.50
CA LYS A 520 3.63 6.04 53.54
C LYS A 520 4.57 5.33 54.51
N TYR A 521 4.23 4.10 54.89
CA TYR A 521 5.08 3.24 55.71
C TYR A 521 6.43 2.97 55.03
N PHE A 522 6.42 2.63 53.74
CA PHE A 522 7.62 2.43 52.92
C PHE A 522 8.48 3.70 52.82
N LYS A 523 7.86 4.86 52.58
CA LYS A 523 8.57 6.13 52.38
C LYS A 523 8.82 6.92 53.67
N GLN A 524 8.54 6.38 54.86
CA GLN A 524 8.62 7.17 56.11
C GLN A 524 10.03 7.68 56.42
N ASN A 525 11.07 6.89 56.14
CA ASN A 525 12.48 7.28 56.33
C ASN A 525 13.05 8.12 55.17
N SER A 526 12.32 8.22 54.04
CA SER A 526 12.69 9.11 52.93
C SER A 526 12.53 10.57 53.31
N LEU A 527 13.33 11.46 52.68
CA LEU A 527 13.19 12.90 52.89
C LEU A 527 11.83 13.41 52.40
N ARG A 528 11.21 14.26 53.21
CA ARG A 528 9.92 14.90 52.94
C ARG A 528 10.07 15.99 51.90
N THR A 529 9.30 15.92 50.83
CA THR A 529 9.10 17.02 49.89
C THR A 529 7.79 17.74 50.16
N ASP A 530 7.75 19.02 49.77
CA ASP A 530 6.52 19.80 49.67
C ASP A 530 5.75 19.49 48.37
N SER A 531 4.57 20.09 48.19
CA SER A 531 3.75 19.93 46.98
C SER A 531 4.39 20.46 45.69
N LEU A 532 5.51 21.19 45.80
CA LEU A 532 6.33 21.66 44.67
C LEU A 532 7.57 20.77 44.43
N GLY A 533 7.72 19.67 45.16
CA GLY A 533 8.81 18.70 45.03
C GLY A 533 10.12 19.10 45.73
N TYR A 534 10.14 20.15 46.55
CA TYR A 534 11.34 20.60 47.26
C TYR A 534 11.41 20.05 48.69
N LEU A 535 12.63 19.78 49.16
CA LEU A 535 12.87 19.25 50.51
C LEU A 535 12.36 20.20 51.60
N VAL A 536 11.63 19.66 52.57
CA VAL A 536 11.15 20.38 53.77
C VAL A 536 12.25 20.36 54.85
N TYR A 537 12.43 21.47 55.57
CA TYR A 537 13.49 21.61 56.59
C TYR A 537 12.94 22.02 57.95
N ASP A 538 13.46 21.41 59.02
CA ASP A 538 13.33 21.93 60.39
C ASP A 538 14.51 22.84 60.73
N VAL A 539 14.24 24.10 61.10
CA VAL A 539 15.21 25.01 61.72
C VAL A 539 14.85 25.20 63.19
N SER A 540 15.39 24.33 64.05
CA SER A 540 15.27 24.42 65.53
C SER A 540 13.83 24.31 66.08
N GLY A 541 13.02 23.38 65.58
CA GLY A 541 11.60 23.21 65.93
C GLY A 541 10.66 24.13 65.16
N THR A 542 11.02 24.51 63.93
CA THR A 542 10.24 25.37 63.03
C THR A 542 10.37 24.84 61.60
N VAL A 543 9.26 24.40 61.02
CA VAL A 543 9.18 23.76 59.69
C VAL A 543 9.13 24.82 58.58
N TYR A 544 9.95 24.64 57.54
CA TYR A 544 9.99 25.50 56.35
C TYR A 544 9.91 24.68 55.06
N ALA A 545 9.05 25.12 54.14
CA ALA A 545 8.82 24.56 52.80
C ALA A 545 8.77 25.69 51.74
N ARG A 546 8.89 25.37 50.45
CA ARG A 546 8.77 26.36 49.35
C ARG A 546 7.35 26.51 48.84
N GLU A 547 6.48 25.52 49.03
CA GLU A 547 5.03 25.64 48.76
C GLU A 547 4.37 26.84 49.48
N ASN A 548 4.93 27.24 50.63
CA ASN A 548 4.51 28.42 51.39
C ASN A 548 4.98 29.77 50.78
N SER A 549 5.52 29.80 49.55
CA SER A 549 6.27 30.94 49.03
C SER A 549 6.03 31.35 47.56
N TYR A 550 5.81 32.65 47.39
CA TYR A 550 6.53 33.46 46.40
C TYR A 550 6.98 34.77 47.06
N PHE A 551 8.22 35.18 46.80
CA PHE A 551 8.81 36.44 47.27
C PHE A 551 9.24 37.29 46.07
N GLY A 552 8.83 38.57 46.03
CA GLY A 552 9.21 39.49 44.96
C GLY A 552 9.27 40.95 45.40
N THR A 553 10.00 41.77 44.63
CA THR A 553 10.16 43.21 44.90
C THR A 553 9.41 44.05 43.87
N VAL A 554 8.78 45.15 44.28
CA VAL A 554 8.10 46.07 43.35
C VAL A 554 9.13 46.92 42.62
N ILE A 555 9.16 46.85 41.29
CA ILE A 555 10.13 47.58 40.46
C ILE A 555 9.95 49.08 40.68
N GLY A 556 11.02 49.73 41.15
CA GLY A 556 11.07 51.17 41.42
C GLY A 556 10.73 51.60 42.85
N HIS A 557 10.28 50.70 43.74
CA HIS A 557 9.94 51.07 45.13
C HIS A 557 10.80 50.31 46.17
N PRO A 558 11.90 50.90 46.68
CA PRO A 558 12.96 50.18 47.41
C PRO A 558 12.66 49.85 48.88
N THR A 559 11.38 49.71 49.25
CA THR A 559 10.92 49.48 50.64
C THR A 559 9.66 48.60 50.71
N TRP A 560 9.30 47.89 49.63
CA TRP A 560 8.11 47.04 49.55
C TRP A 560 8.52 45.64 49.10
N ASP A 561 8.86 44.81 50.08
CA ASP A 561 8.88 43.35 49.91
C ASP A 561 7.42 42.89 49.81
N LEU A 562 6.99 42.33 48.67
CA LEU A 562 5.65 41.77 48.55
C LEU A 562 5.69 40.25 48.73
N TYR A 563 4.96 39.80 49.74
CA TYR A 563 4.70 38.41 50.04
C TYR A 563 3.38 37.97 49.39
N ILE A 564 3.40 36.87 48.64
CA ILE A 564 2.22 36.34 47.93
C ILE A 564 1.78 35.00 48.54
N PRO A 565 0.78 35.03 49.44
CA PRO A 565 -0.29 34.05 49.45
C PRO A 565 -1.38 34.48 48.47
N GLU A 566 -2.30 33.59 48.07
CA GLU A 566 -3.49 33.98 47.30
C GLU A 566 -4.46 34.88 48.10
N ALA A 567 -4.34 34.86 49.44
CA ALA A 567 -5.28 35.49 50.37
C ALA A 567 -5.53 37.01 50.24
N PRO A 568 -4.56 37.90 49.91
CA PRO A 568 -4.76 39.35 49.97
C PRO A 568 -5.65 39.88 48.84
N TYR A 569 -5.59 39.26 47.67
CA TYR A 569 -6.36 39.64 46.49
C TYR A 569 -7.68 38.87 46.36
N ASN A 570 -7.85 37.77 47.11
CA ASN A 570 -9.15 37.13 47.29
C ASN A 570 -10.24 38.05 47.88
N THR A 571 -9.86 39.15 48.55
CA THR A 571 -10.76 40.21 49.01
C THR A 571 -10.65 41.52 48.21
N LEU A 572 -9.87 41.53 47.12
CA LEU A 572 -9.89 42.56 46.08
C LEU A 572 -10.92 42.16 45.03
N VAL A 573 -12.16 42.60 45.22
CA VAL A 573 -13.33 42.14 44.46
C VAL A 573 -13.85 43.26 43.56
N GLY A 574 -14.01 42.94 42.28
CA GLY A 574 -14.43 43.86 41.23
C GLY A 574 -15.95 43.89 41.00
N PRO A 575 -16.44 44.96 40.35
CA PRO A 575 -17.83 45.09 39.95
C PRO A 575 -18.15 44.21 38.73
N GLU A 576 -19.43 44.12 38.38
CA GLU A 576 -19.83 43.72 37.04
C GLU A 576 -19.28 44.75 36.05
N TYR A 577 -18.58 44.29 35.00
CA TYR A 577 -17.87 45.17 34.07
C TYR A 577 -18.06 44.69 32.63
N VAL A 578 -18.35 45.63 31.73
CA VAL A 578 -18.64 45.34 30.32
C VAL A 578 -17.65 46.13 29.47
N SER A 579 -16.88 45.43 28.64
CA SER A 579 -15.88 46.01 27.73
C SER A 579 -16.00 45.34 26.35
N GLY A 580 -16.50 46.10 25.37
CA GLY A 580 -16.89 45.52 24.08
C GLY A 580 -17.98 44.47 24.26
N ASP A 581 -17.77 43.30 23.66
CA ASP A 581 -18.68 42.15 23.74
C ASP A 581 -18.43 41.25 24.97
N VAL A 582 -17.41 41.54 25.79
CA VAL A 582 -17.08 40.75 27.00
C VAL A 582 -17.72 41.38 28.24
N THR A 583 -18.36 40.53 29.06
CA THR A 583 -18.97 40.90 30.35
C THR A 583 -18.37 40.07 31.47
N LEU A 584 -17.69 40.72 32.41
CA LEU A 584 -17.21 40.12 33.65
C LEU A 584 -18.27 40.25 34.76
N PRO A 585 -18.58 39.19 35.52
CA PRO A 585 -19.61 39.23 36.56
C PRO A 585 -19.15 39.98 37.82
N ALA A 586 -20.09 40.59 38.54
CA ALA A 586 -19.82 41.12 39.88
C ALA A 586 -19.33 39.99 40.81
N GLY A 587 -18.18 40.21 41.46
CA GLY A 587 -17.50 39.16 42.21
C GLY A 587 -16.19 38.68 41.57
N GLN A 588 -15.85 39.14 40.36
CA GLN A 588 -14.52 38.94 39.76
C GLN A 588 -13.39 39.35 40.72
N LYS A 589 -12.23 38.70 40.61
CA LYS A 589 -11.05 38.92 41.46
C LYS A 589 -9.88 39.38 40.61
N ALA A 590 -9.00 40.17 41.20
CA ALA A 590 -7.69 40.45 40.62
C ALA A 590 -6.75 39.23 40.80
N TYR A 591 -5.86 39.01 39.84
CA TYR A 591 -4.83 37.97 39.89
C TYR A 591 -3.47 38.52 39.45
N VAL A 592 -2.41 37.74 39.69
CA VAL A 592 -1.04 38.06 39.30
C VAL A 592 -0.61 37.12 38.17
N GLU A 593 -0.10 37.67 37.08
CA GLU A 593 0.28 36.91 35.89
C GLU A 593 1.69 37.25 35.38
N PRO A 594 2.38 36.32 34.69
CA PRO A 594 3.71 36.56 34.12
C PRO A 594 3.64 37.37 32.82
N TRP A 595 4.37 38.48 32.74
CA TRP A 595 4.50 39.30 31.52
C TRP A 595 5.95 39.27 31.01
N GLY A 596 6.13 38.79 29.78
CA GLY A 596 7.43 38.69 29.14
C GLY A 596 8.04 40.03 28.67
N ALA A 597 9.29 39.97 28.21
CA ALA A 597 10.16 41.13 27.97
C ALA A 597 9.62 42.21 26.99
N GLY A 598 8.62 41.88 26.17
CA GLY A 598 8.03 42.80 25.19
C GLY A 598 7.37 44.06 25.80
N TYR A 599 7.01 44.03 27.09
CA TYR A 599 6.30 45.13 27.78
C TYR A 599 7.19 45.95 28.74
N GLY A 600 8.52 45.78 28.69
CA GLY A 600 9.47 46.60 29.45
C GLY A 600 9.70 46.19 30.91
N VAL A 601 8.91 45.23 31.42
CA VAL A 601 9.39 44.27 32.44
C VAL A 601 10.47 43.38 31.82
N GLY A 602 11.42 42.89 32.61
CA GLY A 602 12.43 41.93 32.13
C GLY A 602 11.87 40.51 31.99
N ASP A 603 12.70 39.55 31.57
CA ASP A 603 12.30 38.17 31.20
C ASP A 603 11.58 37.35 32.28
N ASN A 604 11.48 37.84 33.53
CA ASN A 604 10.81 37.21 34.67
C ASN A 604 9.95 38.24 35.44
N GLY A 605 9.17 39.05 34.74
CA GLY A 605 8.25 40.03 35.33
C GLY A 605 6.85 39.46 35.59
N PHE A 606 6.20 39.93 36.65
CA PHE A 606 4.78 39.65 36.93
C PHE A 606 4.00 40.95 37.15
N VAL A 607 2.70 40.94 36.90
CA VAL A 607 1.81 42.12 36.99
C VAL A 607 0.49 41.76 37.69
N LEU A 608 -0.10 42.71 38.44
CA LEU A 608 -1.44 42.57 39.06
C LEU A 608 -2.53 43.15 38.13
N VAL A 609 -3.48 42.31 37.71
CA VAL A 609 -4.49 42.63 36.67
C VAL A 609 -5.90 42.18 37.08
N ASP A 610 -6.91 42.54 36.27
CA ASP A 610 -8.24 41.90 36.24
C ASP A 610 -8.37 40.88 35.09
N GLN A 611 -9.54 40.25 34.93
CA GLN A 611 -9.83 39.23 33.89
C GLN A 611 -9.96 39.78 32.45
N LEU A 612 -9.44 40.99 32.21
CA LEU A 612 -9.29 41.65 30.91
C LEU A 612 -7.92 42.36 30.83
N ASP A 613 -6.95 41.86 31.60
CA ASP A 613 -5.55 42.27 31.68
C ASP A 613 -5.35 43.76 32.01
N ASN A 614 -6.31 44.39 32.71
CA ASN A 614 -6.24 45.79 33.09
C ASN A 614 -5.41 45.99 34.36
N ASN A 615 -4.26 46.64 34.20
CA ASN A 615 -3.29 46.86 35.26
C ASN A 615 -3.83 47.68 36.44
N PHE A 616 -3.65 47.15 37.66
CA PHE A 616 -3.69 47.92 38.88
C PHE A 616 -2.44 48.80 39.02
N SER A 617 -2.53 49.89 39.80
CA SER A 617 -1.43 50.83 40.05
C SER A 617 -1.40 51.28 41.51
N PHE A 618 -0.36 52.04 41.91
CA PHE A 618 -0.31 52.73 43.19
C PHE A 618 -0.27 54.26 42.98
N ASP A 619 -0.82 55.03 43.93
CA ASP A 619 -0.59 56.47 43.97
C ASP A 619 0.82 56.81 44.53
N ALA A 620 1.22 58.08 44.43
CA ALA A 620 2.51 58.56 44.93
C ALA A 620 2.66 58.53 46.47
N SER A 621 1.68 57.98 47.21
CA SER A 621 1.70 57.72 48.65
C SER A 621 1.60 56.22 48.98
N GLY A 622 1.52 55.33 47.98
CA GLY A 622 1.41 53.88 48.16
C GLY A 622 -0.02 53.35 48.32
N ASN A 623 -1.07 54.14 48.04
CA ASN A 623 -2.45 53.66 48.05
C ASN A 623 -2.76 52.89 46.77
N LEU A 624 -3.37 51.70 46.87
CA LEU A 624 -3.80 50.90 45.72
C LEU A 624 -4.85 51.65 44.89
N LEU A 625 -4.71 51.58 43.56
CA LEU A 625 -5.61 52.18 42.58
C LEU A 625 -6.07 51.11 41.57
N ALA A 626 -7.39 51.05 41.38
CA ALA A 626 -8.03 50.14 40.42
C ALA A 626 -8.03 50.71 39.00
N PRO A 627 -8.06 49.86 37.96
CA PRO A 627 -8.15 50.31 36.56
C PRO A 627 -9.47 51.06 36.26
N TYR A 628 -10.57 50.72 36.95
CA TYR A 628 -11.86 51.37 36.83
C TYR A 628 -12.64 51.39 38.16
N ALA A 629 -13.77 52.11 38.19
CA ALA A 629 -14.57 52.31 39.40
C ALA A 629 -15.37 51.06 39.80
N GLY A 630 -15.48 50.81 41.11
CA GLY A 630 -16.34 49.78 41.68
C GLY A 630 -15.60 48.66 42.42
N TRP A 631 -14.28 48.55 42.25
CA TRP A 631 -13.44 47.61 43.00
C TRP A 631 -13.44 47.91 44.50
N THR A 632 -13.40 46.86 45.31
CA THR A 632 -13.29 46.96 46.78
C THR A 632 -12.20 46.04 47.29
N LEU A 633 -11.39 46.51 48.25
CA LEU A 633 -10.39 45.72 48.98
C LEU A 633 -10.89 45.55 50.42
N ASN A 634 -11.11 44.31 50.87
CA ASN A 634 -11.72 44.01 52.17
C ASN A 634 -13.07 44.74 52.39
N GLY A 635 -13.84 44.97 51.32
CA GLY A 635 -15.10 45.71 51.34
C GLY A 635 -14.96 47.25 51.40
N VAL A 636 -13.74 47.80 51.38
CA VAL A 636 -13.48 49.24 51.27
C VAL A 636 -13.24 49.61 49.81
N ALA A 637 -13.91 50.63 49.29
CA ALA A 637 -13.78 51.04 47.88
C ALA A 637 -12.35 51.48 47.53
N VAL A 638 -11.80 50.90 46.46
CA VAL A 638 -10.49 51.24 45.90
C VAL A 638 -10.65 52.45 44.97
N PRO A 639 -9.85 53.53 45.10
CA PRO A 639 -9.89 54.65 44.17
C PRO A 639 -9.44 54.23 42.76
N VAL A 640 -9.86 54.99 41.74
CA VAL A 640 -9.51 54.70 40.33
C VAL A 640 -8.20 55.38 39.95
N ALA A 641 -7.41 54.73 39.11
CA ALA A 641 -6.20 55.29 38.52
C ALA A 641 -6.50 56.55 37.70
N THR A 642 -5.64 57.57 37.84
CA THR A 642 -5.56 58.71 36.91
C THR A 642 -4.51 58.45 35.84
N SER A 643 -4.63 59.10 34.69
CA SER A 643 -3.97 58.73 33.42
C SER A 643 -2.45 58.95 33.32
N GLU A 644 -1.70 58.93 34.43
CA GLU A 644 -0.24 59.08 34.48
C GLU A 644 0.44 58.05 35.44
N ASN A 645 -0.28 56.99 35.82
CA ASN A 645 0.22 56.00 36.79
C ASN A 645 0.93 54.81 36.10
N VAL A 646 1.91 54.22 36.80
CA VAL A 646 2.64 53.01 36.36
C VAL A 646 1.95 51.76 36.90
N ALA A 647 1.91 50.69 36.09
CA ALA A 647 1.40 49.38 36.50
C ALA A 647 2.21 48.77 37.65
N ILE A 648 1.58 47.94 38.49
CA ILE A 648 2.28 47.20 39.55
C ILE A 648 3.13 46.09 38.91
N GLN A 649 4.42 46.35 38.72
CA GLN A 649 5.38 45.41 38.15
C GLN A 649 6.24 44.78 39.26
N PHE A 650 6.23 43.46 39.34
CA PHE A 650 7.06 42.67 40.24
C PHE A 650 8.32 42.18 39.53
N GLY A 651 9.48 42.32 40.18
CA GLY A 651 10.77 41.88 39.68
C GLY A 651 11.48 40.94 40.65
N GLY A 652 12.13 39.91 40.09
CA GLY A 652 12.97 38.98 40.84
C GLY A 652 12.19 38.00 41.71
N ALA A 653 11.07 37.47 41.21
CA ALA A 653 10.30 36.46 41.93
C ALA A 653 11.12 35.15 42.07
N HIS A 654 11.40 34.75 43.31
CA HIS A 654 12.16 33.54 43.62
C HIS A 654 11.48 32.72 44.73
N PRO A 655 11.47 31.38 44.66
CA PRO A 655 10.94 30.53 45.72
C PRO A 655 11.86 30.58 46.95
N ALA A 656 11.26 30.65 48.13
CA ALA A 656 11.96 30.85 49.40
C ALA A 656 11.42 29.89 50.47
N TYR A 657 12.27 29.43 51.37
CA TYR A 657 11.81 28.54 52.44
C TYR A 657 11.00 29.34 53.48
N MET A 658 9.72 28.98 53.65
CA MET A 658 8.77 29.65 54.55
C MET A 658 7.95 28.68 55.40
N THR A 659 7.59 29.14 56.59
CA THR A 659 6.67 28.45 57.51
C THR A 659 5.21 28.68 57.11
N GLU A 660 4.27 27.85 57.60
CA GLU A 660 2.82 28.14 57.54
C GLU A 660 2.47 29.51 58.15
N ALA A 661 3.22 29.91 59.19
CA ALA A 661 3.12 31.21 59.86
C ALA A 661 3.83 32.35 59.10
N GLN A 662 4.18 32.13 57.84
CA GLN A 662 4.61 33.15 56.87
C GLN A 662 5.95 33.82 57.25
N VAL A 663 6.82 33.08 57.95
CA VAL A 663 8.18 33.51 58.33
C VAL A 663 9.19 32.96 57.34
N ILE A 664 10.00 33.84 56.74
CA ILE A 664 11.07 33.50 55.79
C ILE A 664 12.31 32.98 56.52
N ALA A 665 12.84 31.84 56.08
CA ALA A 665 14.16 31.36 56.51
C ALA A 665 15.27 32.22 55.91
N THR A 666 16.29 32.55 56.70
CA THR A 666 17.60 32.89 56.15
C THR A 666 18.17 31.65 55.47
N VAL A 667 18.61 31.77 54.22
CA VAL A 667 19.27 30.68 53.47
C VAL A 667 20.77 30.93 53.32
N ASP A 668 21.53 29.86 53.07
CA ASP A 668 22.95 29.90 52.75
C ASP A 668 23.22 30.20 51.26
N ALA A 669 24.47 30.03 50.80
CA ALA A 669 24.85 30.32 49.41
C ALA A 669 24.31 29.29 48.42
N GLU A 670 23.95 28.10 48.91
CA GLU A 670 23.38 26.97 48.20
C GLU A 670 21.83 27.02 48.19
N GLY A 671 21.23 27.94 48.94
CA GLY A 671 19.79 28.18 48.98
C GLY A 671 19.04 27.29 49.98
N ILE A 672 19.74 26.69 50.94
CA ILE A 672 19.23 25.83 52.01
C ILE A 672 19.02 26.67 53.29
N PRO A 673 17.99 26.42 54.12
CA PRO A 673 17.80 27.16 55.38
C PRO A 673 19.00 27.04 56.32
N VAL A 674 19.49 28.18 56.83
CA VAL A 674 20.70 28.23 57.67
C VAL A 674 20.44 27.50 59.00
N GLY A 675 21.13 26.37 59.19
CA GLY A 675 20.93 25.49 60.34
C GLY A 675 19.68 24.61 60.24
N GLY A 676 19.08 24.51 59.05
CA GLY A 676 18.00 23.58 58.74
C GLY A 676 18.50 22.14 58.60
N VAL A 677 17.72 21.20 59.11
CA VAL A 677 17.88 19.76 58.88
C VAL A 677 16.74 19.33 57.97
N ALA A 678 17.04 18.65 56.86
CA ALA A 678 16.01 18.11 55.98
C ALA A 678 15.16 17.08 56.76
N MET A 679 13.85 17.24 56.72
CA MET A 679 12.91 16.38 57.44
C MET A 679 12.72 15.07 56.68
N THR A 680 12.48 13.98 57.41
CA THR A 680 11.87 12.76 56.84
C THR A 680 10.35 12.93 56.79
N ASN A 681 9.66 11.98 56.15
CA ASN A 681 8.21 11.89 56.22
C ASN A 681 7.75 11.54 57.66
N ASP A 682 6.44 11.68 57.91
CA ASP A 682 5.85 11.39 59.23
C ASP A 682 5.83 9.87 59.50
N GLU A 683 6.17 9.45 60.73
CA GLU A 683 6.22 8.03 61.13
C GLU A 683 4.83 7.37 61.00
N VAL A 684 4.80 6.16 60.44
CA VAL A 684 3.59 5.34 60.29
C VAL A 684 3.81 4.01 61.00
N LEU A 685 2.91 3.66 61.92
CA LEU A 685 2.99 2.37 62.61
C LEU A 685 2.45 1.26 61.70
N TRP A 686 3.01 0.05 61.76
CA TRP A 686 2.47 -1.09 60.99
C TRP A 686 1.00 -1.39 61.30
N SER A 687 0.55 -1.10 62.53
CA SER A 687 -0.87 -1.20 62.91
C SER A 687 -1.81 -0.21 62.20
N GLU A 688 -1.27 0.72 61.42
CA GLU A 688 -1.98 1.68 60.58
C GLU A 688 -1.85 1.34 59.09
N VAL A 689 -0.97 0.40 58.73
CA VAL A 689 -0.93 -0.26 57.43
C VAL A 689 -2.11 -1.24 57.36
N GLY A 690 -2.72 -1.38 56.18
CA GLY A 690 -3.89 -2.21 55.94
C GLY A 690 -3.67 -3.72 55.99
N PHE A 691 -2.85 -4.26 56.90
CA PHE A 691 -2.66 -5.71 57.09
C PHE A 691 -2.95 -6.14 58.52
N LYS A 692 -3.71 -7.24 58.71
CA LYS A 692 -4.16 -7.68 60.03
C LYS A 692 -4.35 -9.20 60.11
N VAL A 693 -3.49 -9.88 60.86
CA VAL A 693 -3.70 -11.28 61.27
C VAL A 693 -4.98 -11.42 62.11
N ILE A 694 -5.81 -12.42 61.82
CA ILE A 694 -7.06 -12.75 62.53
C ILE A 694 -6.88 -14.00 63.40
N ASP A 695 -6.31 -15.06 62.81
CA ASP A 695 -5.88 -16.28 63.49
C ASP A 695 -4.66 -16.88 62.76
N GLN A 696 -4.31 -18.13 63.05
CA GLN A 696 -3.13 -18.77 62.46
C GLN A 696 -3.18 -18.85 60.92
N TYR A 697 -4.35 -19.06 60.32
CA TYR A 697 -4.48 -19.25 58.87
C TYR A 697 -5.32 -18.17 58.19
N THR A 698 -5.78 -17.16 58.94
CA THR A 698 -6.68 -16.12 58.42
C THR A 698 -6.09 -14.73 58.63
N PHE A 699 -6.06 -13.90 57.58
CA PHE A 699 -5.76 -12.47 57.69
C PHE A 699 -6.77 -11.60 56.94
N GLU A 700 -6.91 -10.35 57.37
CA GLU A 700 -7.64 -9.30 56.67
C GLU A 700 -6.65 -8.31 56.03
N ILE A 701 -6.99 -7.81 54.85
CA ILE A 701 -6.38 -6.63 54.24
C ILE A 701 -7.40 -5.48 54.13
N GLU A 702 -6.91 -4.24 54.22
CA GLU A 702 -7.66 -3.02 53.98
C GLU A 702 -6.95 -2.19 52.91
N LEU A 703 -7.69 -1.77 51.90
CA LEU A 703 -7.24 -1.02 50.73
C LEU A 703 -7.60 0.46 50.85
N TYR A 704 -6.93 1.34 50.10
CA TYR A 704 -7.32 2.75 49.97
C TYR A 704 -8.15 3.05 48.70
N ALA A 705 -8.27 2.08 47.79
CA ALA A 705 -9.14 2.11 46.61
C ALA A 705 -9.88 0.77 46.51
N GLY A 706 -11.14 0.81 46.06
CA GLY A 706 -11.97 -0.39 45.92
C GLY A 706 -11.46 -1.34 44.84
N ARG A 707 -11.74 -2.63 45.00
CA ARG A 707 -11.37 -3.72 44.08
C ARG A 707 -12.49 -4.76 43.99
N THR A 708 -12.44 -5.58 42.95
CA THR A 708 -13.19 -6.85 42.88
C THR A 708 -12.39 -7.99 43.51
N ALA A 709 -13.03 -9.14 43.74
CA ALA A 709 -12.33 -10.36 44.15
C ALA A 709 -11.28 -10.80 43.09
N TRP A 710 -11.60 -10.61 41.81
CA TRP A 710 -10.75 -10.95 40.67
C TRP A 710 -9.45 -10.13 40.66
N ASP A 711 -9.53 -8.83 40.95
CA ASP A 711 -8.35 -7.94 41.06
C ASP A 711 -7.44 -8.36 42.21
N VAL A 712 -8.02 -8.62 43.38
CA VAL A 712 -7.28 -9.07 44.57
C VAL A 712 -6.59 -10.40 44.29
N MET A 713 -7.25 -11.33 43.59
CA MET A 713 -6.61 -12.58 43.15
C MET A 713 -5.49 -12.33 42.14
N GLY A 714 -5.62 -11.34 41.25
CA GLY A 714 -4.60 -10.97 40.26
C GLY A 714 -3.36 -10.34 40.86
N ALA A 715 -3.53 -9.33 41.71
CA ALA A 715 -2.43 -8.69 42.43
C ALA A 715 -1.69 -9.66 43.37
N LEU A 716 -2.37 -10.74 43.79
CA LEU A 716 -1.83 -11.81 44.64
C LEU A 716 -1.55 -13.12 43.85
N GLN A 717 -1.44 -13.04 42.52
CA GLN A 717 -1.02 -14.12 41.61
C GLN A 717 0.51 -14.17 41.41
N SER A 718 1.29 -13.45 42.24
CA SER A 718 2.73 -13.26 42.09
C SER A 718 3.50 -13.67 43.34
N GLY A 719 4.56 -14.47 43.17
CA GLY A 719 5.48 -14.85 44.24
C GLY A 719 6.21 -13.66 44.88
N ILE A 720 6.19 -12.47 44.27
CA ILE A 720 6.66 -11.21 44.90
C ILE A 720 5.82 -10.89 46.14
N THR A 721 4.51 -11.15 46.10
CA THR A 721 3.57 -10.98 47.23
C THR A 721 3.47 -12.19 48.14
N GLY A 722 4.33 -13.19 47.95
CA GLY A 722 4.39 -14.41 48.75
C GLY A 722 5.11 -14.20 50.10
N VAL A 723 5.96 -15.17 50.47
CA VAL A 723 6.66 -15.21 51.75
C VAL A 723 8.18 -15.34 51.64
N VAL A 724 8.89 -14.87 52.68
CA VAL A 724 10.30 -15.18 52.95
C VAL A 724 10.41 -16.15 54.11
N HIS A 725 11.45 -17.01 54.13
CA HIS A 725 11.75 -17.83 55.30
C HIS A 725 12.43 -16.97 56.37
N PRO A 726 11.79 -16.65 57.52
CA PRO A 726 12.26 -15.55 58.39
C PRO A 726 13.65 -15.78 58.96
N ALA A 727 14.00 -17.02 59.28
CA ALA A 727 15.31 -17.37 59.84
C ALA A 727 16.46 -17.25 58.82
N ASN A 728 16.20 -17.53 57.52
CA ASN A 728 17.19 -17.31 56.46
C ASN A 728 17.26 -15.83 56.06
N TYR A 729 16.13 -15.12 56.14
CA TYR A 729 16.05 -13.70 55.80
C TYR A 729 16.89 -12.84 56.77
N GLU A 730 16.65 -12.96 58.08
CA GLU A 730 17.45 -12.27 59.09
C GLU A 730 18.92 -12.75 59.12
N ALA A 731 19.21 -13.99 58.71
CA ALA A 731 20.59 -14.48 58.59
C ALA A 731 21.36 -13.85 57.41
N GLY A 732 20.65 -13.36 56.38
CA GLY A 732 21.24 -12.62 55.25
C GLY A 732 21.27 -11.10 55.43
N MET A 733 20.50 -10.57 56.39
CA MET A 733 20.29 -9.14 56.56
C MET A 733 21.54 -8.41 57.10
N ASN A 734 21.88 -7.27 56.52
CA ASN A 734 23.02 -6.47 56.96
C ASN A 734 22.73 -5.74 58.29
N ALA A 735 23.78 -5.28 58.98
CA ALA A 735 23.65 -4.66 60.31
C ALA A 735 22.95 -3.28 60.34
N GLY A 736 22.66 -2.68 59.18
CA GLY A 736 21.87 -1.46 59.01
C GLY A 736 20.48 -1.69 58.42
N ARG A 737 20.09 -2.95 58.17
CA ARG A 737 18.86 -3.38 57.46
C ARG A 737 18.68 -2.89 56.01
N THR A 738 19.71 -2.30 55.40
CA THR A 738 19.63 -1.70 54.06
C THR A 738 19.90 -2.65 52.89
N GLN A 739 20.31 -3.89 53.15
CA GLN A 739 20.63 -4.92 52.14
C GLN A 739 20.51 -6.31 52.76
N THR A 740 20.13 -7.33 51.96
CA THR A 740 20.13 -8.73 52.41
C THR A 740 20.70 -9.69 51.36
N THR A 741 21.49 -10.68 51.81
CA THR A 741 21.99 -11.77 50.95
C THR A 741 20.99 -12.90 50.75
N TYR A 742 19.81 -12.84 51.39
CA TYR A 742 18.74 -13.81 51.14
C TYR A 742 18.45 -13.92 49.64
N GLY A 743 18.31 -15.14 49.12
CA GLY A 743 18.08 -15.43 47.71
C GLY A 743 19.28 -15.28 46.77
N THR A 744 20.47 -15.00 47.29
CA THR A 744 21.75 -15.14 46.55
C THR A 744 22.31 -16.56 46.68
N ILE A 745 23.38 -16.89 45.94
CA ILE A 745 24.02 -18.21 46.04
C ILE A 745 24.60 -18.53 47.44
N ASP A 746 25.07 -17.52 48.18
CA ASP A 746 25.63 -17.70 49.53
C ASP A 746 24.55 -17.88 50.62
N ASN A 747 23.30 -17.46 50.37
CA ASN A 747 22.15 -17.69 51.24
C ASN A 747 20.85 -17.87 50.42
N PRO A 748 20.66 -19.02 49.75
CA PRO A 748 19.52 -19.24 48.87
C PRO A 748 18.17 -19.18 49.59
N LEU A 749 17.09 -18.90 48.85
CA LEU A 749 15.73 -19.00 49.40
C LEU A 749 15.44 -20.44 49.84
N VAL A 750 14.83 -20.60 51.02
CA VAL A 750 14.19 -21.88 51.35
C VAL A 750 12.93 -21.97 50.50
N SER A 751 12.88 -22.97 49.63
CA SER A 751 11.81 -23.10 48.64
C SER A 751 10.47 -23.44 49.30
N TYR A 752 9.38 -22.87 48.80
CA TYR A 752 7.99 -23.24 49.15
C TYR A 752 7.11 -23.51 47.92
N GLY A 753 7.61 -23.18 46.73
CA GLY A 753 7.00 -23.53 45.45
C GLY A 753 7.10 -25.02 45.08
N PRO A 754 6.70 -25.39 43.86
CA PRO A 754 6.61 -26.78 43.41
C PRO A 754 7.97 -27.49 43.27
N PHE A 755 9.09 -26.78 43.25
CA PHE A 755 10.44 -27.33 43.21
C PHE A 755 11.33 -26.78 44.33
N ILE A 756 12.46 -27.46 44.55
CA ILE A 756 13.55 -27.09 45.44
C ILE A 756 14.78 -26.82 44.59
N LEU A 757 15.43 -25.67 44.75
CA LEU A 757 16.76 -25.41 44.17
C LEU A 757 17.80 -26.21 44.96
N SER A 758 18.17 -27.37 44.42
CA SER A 758 19.01 -28.37 45.09
C SER A 758 20.51 -28.26 44.78
N ALA A 759 20.87 -27.54 43.71
CA ALA A 759 22.23 -27.07 43.45
C ALA A 759 22.19 -25.77 42.63
N TRP A 760 23.11 -24.85 42.93
CA TRP A 760 23.40 -23.63 42.19
C TRP A 760 24.92 -23.55 42.07
N GLU A 761 25.44 -23.51 40.85
CA GLU A 761 26.87 -23.35 40.55
C GLU A 761 27.02 -22.14 39.62
N THR A 762 27.59 -21.04 40.12
CA THR A 762 27.80 -19.79 39.35
C THR A 762 28.47 -20.07 38.01
N ASP A 763 28.01 -19.41 36.94
CA ASP A 763 28.46 -19.57 35.56
C ASP A 763 28.38 -21.01 35.00
N VAL A 764 27.67 -21.93 35.68
CA VAL A 764 27.59 -23.35 35.31
C VAL A 764 26.16 -23.86 35.25
N LEU A 765 25.41 -23.93 36.37
CA LEU A 765 24.07 -24.54 36.38
C LEU A 765 23.17 -24.16 37.56
N TYR A 766 21.88 -24.45 37.39
CA TYR A 766 20.87 -24.59 38.44
C TYR A 766 20.22 -25.98 38.32
N PHE A 767 20.06 -26.69 39.44
CA PHE A 767 19.41 -28.00 39.47
C PHE A 767 18.24 -28.05 40.44
N TYR A 768 17.04 -28.24 39.90
CA TYR A 768 15.79 -28.28 40.63
C TYR A 768 15.26 -29.70 40.78
N THR A 769 14.65 -30.01 41.92
CA THR A 769 13.92 -31.27 42.17
C THR A 769 12.54 -30.97 42.73
N LEU A 770 11.52 -31.74 42.36
CA LEU A 770 10.15 -31.58 42.86
C LEU A 770 10.12 -31.49 44.39
N ASN A 771 9.42 -30.49 44.92
CA ASN A 771 9.24 -30.27 46.35
C ASN A 771 8.18 -31.27 46.89
N PRO A 772 8.53 -32.24 47.75
CA PRO A 772 7.58 -33.20 48.28
C PRO A 772 6.64 -32.60 49.34
N ASN A 773 6.94 -31.39 49.84
CA ASN A 773 6.13 -30.67 50.83
C ASN A 773 5.12 -29.71 50.16
N HIS A 774 5.22 -29.48 48.85
CA HIS A 774 4.30 -28.60 48.13
C HIS A 774 2.91 -29.22 48.02
N TYR A 775 1.85 -28.47 48.36
CA TYR A 775 0.50 -29.00 48.54
C TYR A 775 -0.11 -29.62 47.25
N ASP A 776 0.35 -29.21 46.06
CA ASP A 776 -0.02 -29.80 44.76
C ASP A 776 1.17 -30.45 44.04
N ALA A 777 2.16 -30.96 44.78
CA ALA A 777 3.30 -31.69 44.19
C ALA A 777 2.88 -32.85 43.27
N SER A 778 1.67 -33.40 43.45
CA SER A 778 1.11 -34.49 42.65
C SER A 778 0.67 -34.12 41.23
N SER A 779 0.43 -32.85 40.91
CA SER A 779 0.05 -32.46 39.53
C SER A 779 1.26 -32.39 38.58
N TYR A 780 2.46 -32.14 39.13
CA TYR A 780 3.70 -32.00 38.38
C TYR A 780 4.29 -33.38 38.01
N ARG A 781 4.40 -33.62 36.70
CA ARG A 781 5.05 -34.82 36.13
C ARG A 781 6.51 -34.59 35.75
N MET A 782 6.93 -33.32 35.68
CA MET A 782 8.34 -32.98 35.64
C MET A 782 8.91 -33.04 37.06
N THR A 783 9.88 -33.92 37.32
CA THR A 783 10.41 -34.16 38.68
C THR A 783 11.80 -33.58 38.92
N LYS A 784 12.54 -33.26 37.86
CA LYS A 784 13.90 -32.69 37.90
C LYS A 784 14.12 -31.76 36.72
N ILE A 785 14.72 -30.60 36.98
CA ILE A 785 15.10 -29.62 35.96
C ILE A 785 16.59 -29.29 36.11
N ARG A 786 17.28 -29.15 34.99
CA ARG A 786 18.64 -28.62 34.88
C ARG A 786 18.61 -27.43 33.94
N TYR A 787 18.93 -26.25 34.46
CA TYR A 787 19.33 -25.11 33.64
C TYR A 787 20.86 -25.12 33.56
N ASP A 788 21.41 -25.23 32.36
CA ASP A 788 22.82 -24.95 32.08
C ASP A 788 22.98 -23.45 31.76
N VAL A 789 24.04 -22.81 32.26
CA VAL A 789 24.31 -21.38 31.98
C VAL A 789 24.93 -21.25 30.59
N ILE A 790 24.17 -20.68 29.66
CA ILE A 790 24.53 -20.50 28.25
C ILE A 790 23.94 -19.19 27.75
N GLU A 791 24.77 -18.14 27.69
CA GLU A 791 24.37 -16.81 27.18
C GLU A 791 24.25 -16.80 25.64
N ASP A 792 25.14 -17.49 24.93
CA ASP A 792 25.19 -17.49 23.47
C ASP A 792 24.18 -18.49 22.85
N GLN A 793 23.18 -17.95 22.14
CA GLN A 793 22.15 -18.73 21.43
C GLN A 793 22.76 -19.77 20.47
N SER A 794 23.89 -19.49 19.82
CA SER A 794 24.55 -20.42 18.90
C SER A 794 25.08 -21.67 19.61
N ILE A 795 25.55 -21.50 20.85
CA ILE A 795 25.98 -22.61 21.71
C ILE A 795 24.76 -23.41 22.15
N ALA A 796 23.71 -22.75 22.65
CA ALA A 796 22.47 -23.43 23.05
C ALA A 796 21.84 -24.24 21.89
N VAL A 797 21.87 -23.69 20.67
CA VAL A 797 21.39 -24.37 19.46
C VAL A 797 22.27 -25.57 19.09
N SER A 798 23.60 -25.53 19.32
CA SER A 798 24.47 -26.70 19.16
C SER A 798 24.18 -27.78 20.22
N GLU A 799 24.09 -27.38 21.49
CA GLU A 799 23.78 -28.27 22.62
C GLU A 799 22.44 -28.99 22.44
N PHE A 800 21.41 -28.28 21.95
CA PHE A 800 20.12 -28.86 21.59
C PHE A 800 20.22 -29.91 20.47
N LYS A 801 20.92 -29.59 19.36
CA LYS A 801 21.13 -30.52 18.24
C LYS A 801 21.90 -31.77 18.63
N GLU A 802 22.79 -31.67 19.61
CA GLU A 802 23.54 -32.79 20.18
C GLU A 802 22.79 -33.54 21.30
N GLY A 803 21.52 -33.19 21.58
CA GLY A 803 20.68 -33.84 22.60
C GLY A 803 21.11 -33.54 24.05
N ARG A 804 21.90 -32.48 24.24
CA ARG A 804 22.32 -31.98 25.55
C ARG A 804 21.32 -31.00 26.16
N LEU A 805 20.47 -30.34 25.36
CA LEU A 805 19.26 -29.65 25.81
C LEU A 805 17.98 -30.34 25.30
N ASP A 806 16.86 -30.10 25.98
CA ASP A 806 15.50 -30.51 25.57
C ASP A 806 14.67 -29.36 24.98
N VAL A 807 15.15 -28.12 25.07
CA VAL A 807 14.50 -26.92 24.54
C VAL A 807 15.55 -25.95 24.02
N VAL A 808 15.23 -25.18 22.97
CA VAL A 808 16.03 -24.02 22.54
C VAL A 808 15.16 -22.90 21.96
N GLY A 809 15.52 -21.65 22.25
CA GLY A 809 14.97 -20.48 21.57
C GLY A 809 15.49 -20.42 20.13
N ALA A 810 14.58 -20.47 19.16
CA ALA A 810 14.86 -20.53 17.72
C ALA A 810 14.43 -19.24 16.98
N GLY A 811 14.26 -18.12 17.69
CA GLY A 811 14.07 -16.81 17.07
C GLY A 811 15.31 -16.31 16.32
N GLY A 812 15.14 -15.25 15.52
CA GLY A 812 16.23 -14.61 14.78
C GLY A 812 16.82 -15.51 13.69
N THR A 813 18.15 -15.52 13.56
CA THR A 813 18.88 -16.24 12.50
C THR A 813 18.61 -17.75 12.46
N TYR A 814 18.23 -18.35 13.59
CA TYR A 814 17.90 -19.77 13.68
C TYR A 814 16.49 -20.12 13.23
N TYR A 815 15.59 -19.14 13.04
CA TYR A 815 14.20 -19.43 12.69
C TYR A 815 14.10 -20.20 11.38
N ASN A 816 14.84 -19.80 10.34
CA ASN A 816 14.81 -20.49 9.04
C ASN A 816 15.35 -21.94 9.07
N GLU A 817 16.10 -22.34 10.12
CA GLU A 817 16.49 -23.76 10.31
C GLU A 817 15.38 -24.59 10.98
N PHE A 818 14.58 -23.96 11.83
CA PHE A 818 13.58 -24.62 12.66
C PHE A 818 12.11 -24.35 12.26
N LYS A 819 11.83 -23.45 11.31
CA LYS A 819 10.45 -22.97 10.99
C LYS A 819 9.45 -24.04 10.55
N TYR A 820 9.94 -25.23 10.19
CA TYR A 820 9.13 -26.39 9.80
C TYR A 820 9.30 -27.61 10.73
N ASN A 821 9.95 -27.45 11.89
CA ASN A 821 10.03 -28.49 12.90
C ASN A 821 8.68 -28.59 13.62
N LYS A 822 8.02 -29.75 13.61
CA LYS A 822 6.71 -29.96 14.28
C LYS A 822 6.71 -29.74 15.81
N ASN A 823 7.89 -29.72 16.44
CA ASN A 823 8.08 -29.41 17.86
C ASN A 823 8.41 -27.92 18.11
N LEU A 824 8.43 -27.09 17.06
CA LEU A 824 8.41 -25.64 17.20
C LEU A 824 7.08 -25.22 17.80
N LYS A 825 7.15 -24.29 18.75
CA LYS A 825 6.02 -23.53 19.28
C LYS A 825 6.26 -22.05 19.01
N LEU A 826 5.23 -21.39 18.50
CA LEU A 826 5.16 -19.95 18.36
C LEU A 826 4.24 -19.42 19.46
N SER A 827 4.71 -18.42 20.20
CA SER A 827 3.94 -17.80 21.28
C SER A 827 3.81 -16.30 20.99
N PRO A 828 2.61 -15.81 20.59
CA PRO A 828 2.40 -14.39 20.37
C PRO A 828 2.54 -13.55 21.64
N ALA A 829 3.03 -12.32 21.46
CA ALA A 829 3.07 -11.29 22.49
C ALA A 829 2.00 -10.22 22.22
N THR A 830 1.91 -9.20 23.09
CA THR A 830 1.03 -8.04 22.86
C THR A 830 1.58 -7.04 21.83
N THR A 831 2.86 -7.14 21.44
CA THR A 831 3.47 -6.15 20.53
C THR A 831 2.93 -6.27 19.11
N PHE A 832 2.12 -5.28 18.73
CA PHE A 832 1.46 -5.17 17.43
C PHE A 832 2.12 -4.08 16.58
N PHE A 833 2.38 -4.37 15.30
CA PHE A 833 3.04 -3.46 14.35
C PHE A 833 2.12 -3.03 13.21
N ARG A 834 2.23 -1.76 12.81
CA ARG A 834 1.46 -1.11 11.74
C ARG A 834 2.26 -0.03 11.00
N PHE A 835 1.82 0.32 9.78
CA PHE A 835 2.20 1.60 9.17
C PHE A 835 1.25 2.70 9.63
N ALA A 836 1.78 3.83 10.09
CA ALA A 836 1.00 4.99 10.54
C ALA A 836 1.15 6.14 9.55
N PHE A 837 0.07 6.89 9.32
CA PHE A 837 0.03 8.04 8.40
C PHE A 837 -0.07 9.38 9.13
N ASN A 838 0.38 10.44 8.47
CA ASN A 838 0.06 11.83 8.79
C ASN A 838 -0.84 12.41 7.68
N ILE A 839 -2.05 12.88 8.04
CA ILE A 839 -2.98 13.57 7.12
C ILE A 839 -3.17 15.07 7.45
N GLU A 840 -2.31 15.63 8.30
CA GLU A 840 -2.28 17.03 8.75
C GLU A 840 -1.06 17.81 8.21
N GLY A 841 0.07 17.13 8.02
CA GLY A 841 1.37 17.72 7.66
C GLY A 841 2.19 18.17 8.88
N SER A 842 3.20 19.02 8.66
CA SER A 842 3.97 19.72 9.71
C SER A 842 4.68 20.97 9.15
N ASP A 843 5.32 21.77 10.01
CA ASP A 843 6.21 22.87 9.60
C ASP A 843 7.38 22.43 8.68
N ALA A 844 7.70 21.13 8.64
CA ALA A 844 8.74 20.55 7.78
C ALA A 844 8.18 19.67 6.64
N TYR A 845 6.89 19.33 6.65
CA TYR A 845 6.23 18.43 5.69
C TYR A 845 4.90 19.02 5.20
N GLU A 846 4.88 19.48 3.95
CA GLU A 846 3.65 19.88 3.27
C GLU A 846 2.73 18.66 3.10
N LEU A 847 1.45 18.80 3.43
CA LEU A 847 0.48 17.71 3.40
C LEU A 847 0.33 17.17 1.97
N ASN A 848 0.68 15.90 1.79
CA ASN A 848 0.48 15.17 0.55
C ASN A 848 -1.02 14.82 0.38
N PRO A 849 -1.77 15.45 -0.55
CA PRO A 849 -3.23 15.40 -0.53
C PRO A 849 -3.81 13.99 -0.71
N ILE A 850 -3.08 13.08 -1.38
CA ILE A 850 -3.51 11.70 -1.57
C ILE A 850 -3.74 10.97 -0.24
N LEU A 851 -2.99 11.32 0.81
CA LEU A 851 -3.08 10.66 2.12
C LEU A 851 -4.41 10.95 2.82
N THR A 852 -5.07 12.06 2.48
CA THR A 852 -6.38 12.42 3.02
C THR A 852 -7.50 11.52 2.48
N GLN A 853 -7.33 10.93 1.29
CA GLN A 853 -8.29 10.02 0.68
C GLN A 853 -8.32 8.70 1.46
N ASP A 854 -9.49 8.32 1.97
CA ASP A 854 -9.76 7.02 2.61
C ASP A 854 -9.46 5.85 1.68
N SER A 855 -9.93 5.94 0.44
CA SER A 855 -9.65 5.04 -0.68
C SER A 855 -8.14 4.82 -0.92
N PHE A 856 -7.28 5.83 -0.75
CA PHE A 856 -5.83 5.62 -0.85
C PHE A 856 -5.28 4.77 0.31
N ARG A 857 -5.72 5.05 1.54
CA ARG A 857 -5.29 4.29 2.73
C ARG A 857 -5.82 2.85 2.67
N GLN A 858 -7.06 2.66 2.22
CA GLN A 858 -7.66 1.34 1.98
C GLN A 858 -6.96 0.60 0.81
N ALA A 859 -6.60 1.30 -0.27
CA ALA A 859 -5.78 0.71 -1.34
C ALA A 859 -4.44 0.17 -0.80
N PHE A 860 -3.79 0.95 0.08
CA PHE A 860 -2.56 0.53 0.75
C PHE A 860 -2.81 -0.67 1.68
N TYR A 861 -3.96 -0.72 2.38
CA TYR A 861 -4.34 -1.86 3.21
C TYR A 861 -4.42 -3.16 2.43
N PHE A 862 -5.15 -3.15 1.31
CA PHE A 862 -5.38 -4.33 0.46
C PHE A 862 -4.14 -4.74 -0.36
N ALA A 863 -3.16 -3.84 -0.54
CA ALA A 863 -1.91 -4.14 -1.21
C ALA A 863 -0.92 -4.98 -0.38
N ILE A 864 -1.10 -5.10 0.95
CA ILE A 864 -0.13 -5.81 1.81
C ILE A 864 -0.50 -7.29 1.96
N ASP A 865 0.28 -8.18 1.34
CA ASP A 865 0.31 -9.61 1.66
C ASP A 865 0.96 -9.82 3.05
N ARG A 866 0.12 -9.90 4.08
CA ARG A 866 0.56 -10.07 5.48
C ARG A 866 1.09 -11.46 5.78
N GLU A 867 0.69 -12.50 5.03
CA GLU A 867 1.17 -13.87 5.21
C GLU A 867 2.61 -13.99 4.69
N THR A 868 2.91 -13.52 3.48
CA THR A 868 4.28 -13.42 2.95
C THR A 868 5.14 -12.49 3.81
N PHE A 869 4.59 -11.33 4.22
CA PHE A 869 5.31 -10.42 5.12
C PHE A 869 5.72 -11.09 6.44
N SER A 870 4.83 -11.89 7.04
CA SER A 870 5.09 -12.56 8.32
C SER A 870 5.94 -13.83 8.20
N SER A 871 5.91 -14.52 7.07
CA SER A 871 6.60 -15.79 6.86
C SER A 871 8.02 -15.65 6.30
N ASP A 872 8.30 -14.57 5.57
CA ASP A 872 9.61 -14.32 4.92
C ASP A 872 10.24 -12.93 5.18
N VAL A 873 9.48 -11.87 5.52
CA VAL A 873 10.05 -10.51 5.75
C VAL A 873 10.30 -10.19 7.24
N ARG A 874 9.35 -10.53 8.12
CA ARG A 874 9.40 -10.30 9.58
C ARG A 874 9.40 -11.58 10.41
N ALA A 875 9.73 -12.69 9.76
CA ALA A 875 9.71 -14.02 10.34
C ALA A 875 10.66 -14.20 11.55
N PRO A 876 10.21 -14.74 12.69
CA PRO A 876 8.84 -15.20 12.97
C PRO A 876 7.91 -14.06 13.44
N SER A 877 6.74 -13.96 12.81
CA SER A 877 5.59 -13.20 13.30
C SER A 877 4.29 -13.90 12.93
N LEU A 878 3.16 -13.43 13.46
CA LEU A 878 1.83 -13.82 13.00
C LEU A 878 1.20 -12.64 12.23
N PRO A 879 0.60 -12.87 11.04
CA PRO A 879 -0.12 -11.82 10.33
C PRO A 879 -1.25 -11.26 11.19
N THR A 880 -1.51 -9.96 11.08
CA THR A 880 -2.57 -9.30 11.86
C THR A 880 -3.15 -8.14 11.05
N PHE A 881 -4.44 -8.25 10.73
CA PHE A 881 -5.12 -7.41 9.73
C PHE A 881 -6.21 -6.51 10.33
N GLY A 882 -6.51 -6.66 11.64
CA GLY A 882 -7.15 -5.64 12.48
C GLY A 882 -6.15 -5.00 13.45
N PHE A 883 -6.59 -4.03 14.25
CA PHE A 883 -5.78 -3.24 15.19
C PHE A 883 -5.33 -4.00 16.46
N LEU A 884 -5.85 -5.22 16.66
CA LEU A 884 -5.53 -6.09 17.80
C LEU A 884 -5.01 -7.47 17.37
N GLY A 885 -3.93 -7.91 18.03
CA GLY A 885 -3.36 -9.25 17.89
C GLY A 885 -4.15 -10.35 18.60
N PRO A 886 -3.85 -11.64 18.35
CA PRO A 886 -4.66 -12.79 18.80
C PRO A 886 -4.63 -13.06 20.32
N VAL A 887 -3.85 -12.31 21.11
CA VAL A 887 -3.73 -12.47 22.57
C VAL A 887 -4.62 -11.52 23.37
N TYR A 888 -5.29 -10.56 22.72
CA TYR A 888 -6.11 -9.56 23.38
C TYR A 888 -7.50 -10.10 23.77
N LEU A 889 -8.03 -9.60 24.89
CA LEU A 889 -9.32 -9.93 25.51
C LEU A 889 -10.15 -8.65 25.66
N SER A 890 -11.46 -8.70 25.45
CA SER A 890 -12.32 -7.51 25.63
C SER A 890 -12.64 -7.20 27.09
N THR A 891 -12.58 -8.20 27.97
CA THR A 891 -12.55 -7.99 29.42
C THR A 891 -11.60 -8.96 30.09
N GLU A 892 -11.24 -8.63 31.32
CA GLU A 892 -10.61 -9.55 32.27
C GLU A 892 -11.44 -10.80 32.61
N TYR A 893 -12.75 -10.80 32.34
CA TYR A 893 -13.65 -11.96 32.49
C TYR A 893 -13.71 -12.82 31.21
N ASN A 894 -13.02 -12.44 30.14
CA ASN A 894 -13.05 -13.22 28.90
C ASN A 894 -12.25 -14.52 29.04
N PHE A 895 -12.94 -15.60 28.69
CA PHE A 895 -12.41 -16.95 28.65
C PHE A 895 -11.79 -17.31 27.28
N VAL A 896 -11.92 -16.44 26.27
CA VAL A 896 -11.44 -16.63 24.90
C VAL A 896 -10.90 -15.29 24.38
N SER A 897 -9.87 -15.35 23.52
CA SER A 897 -9.40 -14.21 22.73
C SER A 897 -10.55 -13.43 22.11
N TYR A 898 -10.50 -12.09 22.10
CA TYR A 898 -11.43 -11.27 21.32
C TYR A 898 -11.41 -11.65 19.83
N ARG A 899 -10.26 -12.10 19.29
CA ARG A 899 -10.18 -12.65 17.92
C ARG A 899 -10.86 -14.01 17.73
N GLY A 900 -11.26 -14.68 18.82
CA GLY A 900 -12.06 -15.89 18.81
C GLY A 900 -13.56 -15.66 19.06
N SER A 901 -14.00 -14.42 19.31
CA SER A 901 -15.42 -14.08 19.45
C SER A 901 -16.06 -13.78 18.10
N VAL A 902 -17.40 -13.83 18.05
CA VAL A 902 -18.15 -13.50 16.82
C VAL A 902 -17.96 -12.01 16.45
N PRO A 903 -18.13 -11.02 17.34
CA PRO A 903 -17.87 -9.62 16.99
C PRO A 903 -16.44 -9.35 16.49
N GLY A 904 -15.44 -10.02 17.05
CA GLY A 904 -14.04 -9.87 16.64
C GLY A 904 -13.64 -10.58 15.33
N GLN A 905 -14.56 -11.35 14.75
CA GLN A 905 -14.51 -11.88 13.38
C GLN A 905 -15.37 -11.03 12.44
N ASP A 906 -16.64 -10.80 12.78
CA ASP A 906 -17.63 -10.04 11.97
C ASP A 906 -17.12 -8.65 11.57
N VAL A 907 -16.36 -7.96 12.45
CA VAL A 907 -15.76 -6.64 12.17
C VAL A 907 -14.71 -6.67 11.03
N LEU A 908 -14.20 -7.85 10.69
CA LEU A 908 -13.17 -8.05 9.65
C LEU A 908 -13.73 -8.64 8.34
N ASP A 909 -15.01 -8.99 8.26
CA ASP A 909 -15.65 -9.63 7.08
C ASP A 909 -15.44 -8.81 5.78
N GLY A 910 -15.52 -7.47 5.88
CA GLY A 910 -15.31 -6.57 4.75
C GLY A 910 -13.86 -6.40 4.30
N TYR A 911 -12.90 -6.96 5.05
CA TYR A 911 -11.47 -6.68 4.94
C TYR A 911 -10.67 -7.93 4.52
N ALA A 912 -11.23 -8.72 3.59
CA ALA A 912 -10.63 -9.93 2.98
C ALA A 912 -9.97 -10.90 4.00
N PRO A 913 -10.76 -11.46 4.95
CA PRO A 913 -10.20 -12.25 6.06
C PRO A 913 -9.48 -13.54 5.61
N ASP A 914 -9.96 -14.20 4.55
CA ASP A 914 -9.36 -15.41 3.98
C ASP A 914 -7.90 -15.20 3.49
N THR A 915 -7.49 -13.96 3.23
CA THR A 915 -6.14 -13.59 2.75
C THR A 915 -5.40 -12.66 3.72
N PHE A 916 -5.88 -12.51 4.96
CA PHE A 916 -5.39 -11.53 5.94
C PHE A 916 -5.35 -10.09 5.36
N GLY A 917 -6.39 -9.69 4.63
CA GLY A 917 -6.52 -8.35 4.07
C GLY A 917 -5.67 -8.09 2.83
N TYR A 918 -5.41 -9.11 2.00
CA TYR A 918 -4.70 -8.95 0.72
C TYR A 918 -5.63 -9.18 -0.48
N ASP A 919 -5.87 -8.12 -1.25
CA ASP A 919 -6.55 -8.16 -2.55
C ASP A 919 -5.91 -7.11 -3.49
N PRO A 920 -5.01 -7.53 -4.40
CA PRO A 920 -4.33 -6.59 -5.30
C PRO A 920 -5.27 -5.95 -6.34
N VAL A 921 -6.42 -6.56 -6.63
CA VAL A 921 -7.40 -6.03 -7.59
C VAL A 921 -8.24 -4.93 -6.95
N GLN A 922 -8.70 -5.15 -5.72
CA GLN A 922 -9.36 -4.13 -4.91
C GLN A 922 -8.38 -2.99 -4.58
N ALA A 923 -7.12 -3.30 -4.27
CA ALA A 923 -6.08 -2.30 -4.05
C ALA A 923 -5.86 -1.37 -5.25
N LYS A 924 -5.68 -1.90 -6.46
CA LYS A 924 -5.54 -1.06 -7.67
C LYS A 924 -6.82 -0.26 -7.95
N THR A 925 -8.00 -0.86 -7.77
CA THR A 925 -9.28 -0.17 -7.97
C THR A 925 -9.43 1.04 -7.06
N LEU A 926 -9.17 0.88 -5.76
CA LEU A 926 -9.23 1.96 -4.78
C LEU A 926 -8.14 3.03 -4.99
N PHE A 927 -6.95 2.64 -5.46
CA PHE A 927 -5.90 3.59 -5.81
C PHE A 927 -6.30 4.45 -7.01
N ASP A 928 -6.90 3.85 -8.06
CA ASP A 928 -7.37 4.58 -9.23
C ASP A 928 -8.54 5.52 -8.90
N GLU A 929 -9.43 5.13 -7.98
CA GLU A 929 -10.49 5.99 -7.45
C GLU A 929 -9.92 7.18 -6.66
N ALA A 930 -8.95 6.95 -5.75
CA ALA A 930 -8.27 8.02 -5.01
C ALA A 930 -7.50 8.99 -5.92
N TYR A 931 -6.80 8.47 -6.93
CA TYR A 931 -6.07 9.27 -7.92
C TYR A 931 -7.04 10.13 -8.75
N ALA A 932 -8.12 9.52 -9.26
CA ALA A 932 -9.16 10.24 -10.00
C ALA A 932 -9.88 11.31 -9.14
N ALA A 933 -10.08 11.05 -7.85
CA ALA A 933 -10.64 12.02 -6.91
C ALA A 933 -9.71 13.23 -6.71
N ALA A 934 -8.40 13.00 -6.49
CA ALA A 934 -7.40 14.06 -6.35
C ALA A 934 -7.24 14.90 -7.64
N VAL A 935 -7.26 14.26 -8.83
CA VAL A 935 -7.31 14.95 -10.13
C VAL A 935 -8.58 15.80 -10.29
N LEU A 936 -9.74 15.30 -9.83
CA LEU A 936 -11.02 16.01 -9.92
C LEU A 936 -11.11 17.19 -8.93
N ALA A 937 -10.51 17.07 -7.75
CA ALA A 937 -10.35 18.18 -6.80
C ALA A 937 -9.39 19.25 -7.31
N GLY A 938 -8.39 18.84 -8.12
CA GLY A 938 -7.33 19.70 -8.64
C GLY A 938 -6.07 19.71 -7.76
N ASP A 939 -5.94 18.75 -6.84
CA ASP A 939 -4.81 18.59 -5.94
C ASP A 939 -3.56 18.05 -6.66
N ILE A 940 -3.77 17.26 -7.72
CA ILE A 940 -2.75 16.74 -8.65
C ILE A 940 -3.22 16.88 -10.10
N GLN A 941 -2.31 16.83 -11.07
CA GLN A 941 -2.64 16.83 -12.50
C GLN A 941 -2.82 15.41 -13.06
N ASP A 942 -3.63 15.27 -14.11
CA ASP A 942 -3.79 14.01 -14.85
C ASP A 942 -2.45 13.57 -15.47
N GLY A 943 -1.96 12.39 -15.07
CA GLY A 943 -0.63 11.89 -15.42
C GLY A 943 0.53 12.44 -14.56
N GLU A 944 0.26 13.17 -13.49
CA GLU A 944 1.25 13.54 -12.48
C GLU A 944 1.58 12.33 -11.58
N LYS A 945 2.85 12.20 -11.19
CA LYS A 945 3.30 11.10 -10.34
C LYS A 945 3.18 11.49 -8.87
N VAL A 946 2.28 10.83 -8.16
CA VAL A 946 2.15 10.88 -6.70
C VAL A 946 3.36 10.20 -6.06
N SER A 947 3.97 10.83 -5.07
CA SER A 947 5.12 10.31 -4.32
C SER A 947 4.85 10.39 -2.83
N VAL A 948 4.82 9.27 -2.11
CA VAL A 948 4.62 9.22 -0.65
C VAL A 948 5.93 8.90 0.07
N GLU A 949 6.32 9.67 1.09
CA GLU A 949 7.51 9.36 1.91
C GLU A 949 7.24 8.30 2.98
N TYR A 950 8.01 7.21 2.95
CA TYR A 950 8.11 6.25 4.05
C TYR A 950 9.38 6.51 4.88
N LYS A 951 9.21 7.05 6.09
CA LYS A 951 10.29 7.31 7.05
C LYS A 951 10.45 6.19 8.08
N PHE A 952 11.67 5.67 8.24
CA PHE A 952 11.98 4.54 9.12
C PHE A 952 13.40 4.63 9.73
N TYR A 953 13.65 3.85 10.80
CA TYR A 953 14.95 3.78 11.45
C TYR A 953 15.95 2.96 10.60
N ASP A 954 17.10 3.55 10.30
CA ASP A 954 18.20 3.02 9.48
C ASP A 954 18.88 1.79 10.11
N VAL A 955 18.27 0.62 9.92
CA VAL A 955 18.81 -0.71 10.23
C VAL A 955 18.41 -1.72 9.15
N GLU A 956 19.22 -2.76 8.95
CA GLU A 956 19.05 -3.77 7.88
C GLU A 956 17.65 -4.40 7.84
N THR A 957 17.08 -4.73 9.00
CA THR A 957 15.74 -5.34 9.10
C THR A 957 14.60 -4.38 8.76
N ASN A 958 14.83 -3.06 8.83
CA ASN A 958 13.88 -2.06 8.38
C ASN A 958 14.05 -1.75 6.89
N TRP A 959 15.27 -1.81 6.36
CA TRP A 959 15.51 -1.78 4.91
C TRP A 959 14.86 -2.98 4.19
N GLN A 960 14.85 -4.16 4.82
CA GLN A 960 14.13 -5.34 4.29
C GLN A 960 12.63 -5.06 4.16
N VAL A 961 12.00 -4.50 5.19
CA VAL A 961 10.60 -4.02 5.12
C VAL A 961 10.43 -2.93 4.06
N ALA A 962 11.29 -1.91 4.07
CA ALA A 962 11.14 -0.74 3.22
C ALA A 962 11.20 -1.06 1.72
N ASN A 963 12.12 -1.94 1.31
CA ASN A 963 12.18 -2.39 -0.08
C ASN A 963 10.98 -3.29 -0.40
N TRP A 964 10.62 -4.26 0.44
CA TRP A 964 9.47 -5.14 0.17
C TRP A 964 8.14 -4.38 0.03
N VAL A 965 7.88 -3.40 0.91
CA VAL A 965 6.66 -2.58 0.85
C VAL A 965 6.65 -1.72 -0.42
N LYS A 966 7.79 -1.13 -0.78
CA LYS A 966 7.95 -0.38 -2.04
C LYS A 966 7.66 -1.28 -3.24
N ASP A 967 8.36 -2.42 -3.35
CA ASP A 967 8.25 -3.33 -4.48
C ASP A 967 6.81 -3.87 -4.64
N THR A 968 6.16 -4.27 -3.56
CA THR A 968 4.77 -4.77 -3.57
C THR A 968 3.78 -3.66 -3.98
N VAL A 969 3.79 -2.51 -3.31
CA VAL A 969 2.81 -1.45 -3.55
C VAL A 969 3.02 -0.76 -4.90
N GLU A 970 4.27 -0.51 -5.31
CA GLU A 970 4.54 0.10 -6.62
C GLU A 970 4.19 -0.83 -7.78
N THR A 971 4.31 -2.16 -7.61
CA THR A 971 3.86 -3.12 -8.64
C THR A 971 2.35 -3.02 -8.83
N ILE A 972 1.58 -3.07 -7.73
CA ILE A 972 0.12 -3.04 -7.78
C ILE A 972 -0.38 -1.66 -8.28
N PHE A 973 0.04 -0.55 -7.67
CA PHE A 973 -0.49 0.78 -7.98
C PHE A 973 -0.11 1.28 -9.39
N ASN A 974 0.98 0.79 -9.98
CA ASN A 974 1.35 1.11 -11.37
C ASN A 974 0.93 0.03 -12.40
N THR A 975 0.14 -0.98 -12.00
CA THR A 975 -0.34 -2.04 -12.91
C THR A 975 -1.11 -1.44 -14.09
N GLY A 976 -0.73 -1.80 -15.31
CA GLY A 976 -1.33 -1.29 -16.56
C GLY A 976 -0.80 0.06 -17.05
N GLU A 977 0.01 0.78 -16.26
CA GLU A 977 0.48 2.11 -16.62
C GLU A 977 1.69 2.13 -17.55
N THR A 978 1.70 3.08 -18.49
CA THR A 978 2.82 3.23 -19.45
C THR A 978 3.97 4.07 -18.91
N THR A 979 3.78 4.72 -17.76
CA THR A 979 4.79 5.45 -16.99
C THR A 979 4.30 5.48 -15.54
N PRO A 980 5.15 5.17 -14.53
CA PRO A 980 4.69 5.10 -13.15
C PRO A 980 4.06 6.40 -12.64
N ILE A 981 2.83 6.29 -12.12
CA ILE A 981 2.05 7.37 -11.50
C ILE A 981 2.10 7.34 -9.96
N PHE A 982 2.66 6.27 -9.37
CA PHE A 982 2.95 6.16 -7.93
C PHE A 982 4.42 5.87 -7.64
N GLU A 983 4.98 6.52 -6.61
CA GLU A 983 6.26 6.20 -5.98
C GLU A 983 6.17 6.18 -4.44
N LEU A 984 6.73 5.15 -3.81
CA LEU A 984 7.07 5.13 -2.38
C LEU A 984 8.54 5.54 -2.19
N LYS A 985 8.75 6.70 -1.59
CA LYS A 985 10.05 7.36 -1.38
C LYS A 985 10.61 6.98 -0.02
N LEU A 986 11.68 6.18 -0.01
CA LEU A 986 12.27 5.63 1.21
C LEU A 986 13.20 6.64 1.92
N ALA A 987 12.94 6.91 3.20
CA ALA A 987 13.67 7.88 4.02
C ALA A 987 14.18 7.24 5.33
N ALA A 988 15.36 6.61 5.25
CA ALA A 988 16.06 6.06 6.41
C ALA A 988 16.68 7.17 7.29
N VAL A 989 16.43 7.13 8.60
CA VAL A 989 16.93 8.12 9.59
C VAL A 989 17.48 7.43 10.84
N SER A 990 18.25 8.13 11.68
CA SER A 990 18.67 7.59 12.98
C SER A 990 17.47 7.49 13.94
N SER A 991 17.52 6.58 14.93
CA SER A 991 16.42 6.43 15.91
C SER A 991 16.09 7.75 16.64
N ALA A 992 17.09 8.57 17.00
CA ALA A 992 16.83 9.87 17.61
C ALA A 992 16.07 10.84 16.68
N ALA A 993 16.38 10.82 15.37
CA ALA A 993 15.68 11.61 14.37
C ALA A 993 14.30 11.04 14.00
N LEU A 994 14.10 9.72 14.15
CA LEU A 994 12.78 9.09 13.99
C LEU A 994 11.85 9.46 15.15
N ASN A 995 12.33 9.37 16.40
CA ASN A 995 11.56 9.77 17.57
C ASN A 995 11.15 11.25 17.47
N GLN A 996 12.09 12.15 17.13
CA GLN A 996 11.79 13.56 16.91
C GLN A 996 10.75 13.76 15.78
N ALA A 997 10.80 12.96 14.72
CA ALA A 997 9.79 13.02 13.66
C ALA A 997 8.41 12.52 14.12
N TRP A 998 8.35 11.51 14.99
CA TRP A 998 7.10 11.03 15.59
C TRP A 998 6.48 12.05 16.57
N ASP A 999 7.34 12.73 17.36
CA ASP A 999 6.94 13.79 18.29
C ASP A 999 6.38 15.02 17.53
N ASN A 1000 7.06 15.43 16.45
CA ASN A 1000 6.70 16.60 15.63
C ASN A 1000 5.59 16.33 14.59
N GLY A 1001 5.37 15.08 14.18
CA GLY A 1001 4.61 14.76 12.96
C GLY A 1001 5.40 14.91 11.65
N ASP A 1002 6.72 15.03 11.69
CA ASP A 1002 7.58 15.23 10.51
C ASP A 1002 7.75 13.95 9.66
N PHE A 1003 6.65 13.38 9.14
CA PHE A 1003 6.64 12.24 8.22
C PHE A 1003 5.30 12.20 7.44
N GLU A 1004 5.26 11.45 6.34
CA GLU A 1004 4.02 11.13 5.61
C GLU A 1004 3.50 9.75 6.00
N MET A 1005 4.34 8.71 5.86
CA MET A 1005 4.12 7.37 6.41
C MET A 1005 5.31 6.91 7.25
N THR A 1006 5.07 6.18 8.33
CA THR A 1006 6.13 5.58 9.17
C THR A 1006 5.76 4.19 9.68
N PHE A 1007 6.75 3.44 10.18
CA PHE A 1007 6.57 2.09 10.72
C PHE A 1007 6.91 2.06 12.21
N GLY A 1008 5.98 1.57 13.01
CA GLY A 1008 6.16 1.40 14.45
C GLY A 1008 5.20 0.36 15.02
N GLY A 1009 5.47 -0.06 16.24
CA GLY A 1009 4.59 -0.98 16.97
C GLY A 1009 4.37 -0.50 18.39
N TRP A 1010 3.27 -0.95 18.99
CA TRP A 1010 2.89 -0.62 20.36
C TRP A 1010 2.82 -1.88 21.22
N GLN A 1011 3.13 -1.76 22.50
CA GLN A 1011 3.18 -2.86 23.46
C GLN A 1011 2.71 -2.37 24.83
N GLY A 1012 1.78 -3.08 25.46
CA GLY A 1012 1.38 -2.79 26.84
C GLY A 1012 -0.02 -3.31 27.18
N LEU A 1013 -0.63 -2.67 28.19
CA LEU A 1013 -2.06 -2.74 28.54
C LEU A 1013 -2.59 -4.14 28.86
N ASN A 1014 -1.79 -5.03 29.48
CA ASN A 1014 -2.26 -6.26 30.15
C ASN A 1014 -3.25 -7.14 29.37
N PHE A 1015 -3.13 -7.21 28.03
CA PHE A 1015 -4.04 -7.91 27.11
C PHE A 1015 -5.47 -7.33 27.00
N ASP A 1016 -5.74 -6.14 27.52
CA ASP A 1016 -7.02 -5.41 27.42
C ASP A 1016 -7.21 -4.78 26.03
N ALA A 1017 -8.25 -5.19 25.32
CA ALA A 1017 -8.61 -4.68 23.99
C ALA A 1017 -9.27 -3.28 24.00
N PRO A 1018 -10.35 -3.00 24.76
CA PRO A 1018 -10.90 -1.65 24.91
C PRO A 1018 -9.87 -0.60 25.29
N SER A 1019 -8.94 -0.89 26.21
CA SER A 1019 -7.86 0.05 26.53
C SER A 1019 -6.87 0.23 25.39
N MET A 1020 -6.52 -0.83 24.67
CA MET A 1020 -5.61 -0.74 23.52
C MET A 1020 -6.21 0.10 22.37
N LEU A 1021 -7.50 -0.07 22.07
CA LEU A 1021 -8.20 0.76 21.08
C LEU A 1021 -8.41 2.19 21.60
N GLY A 1022 -9.04 2.31 22.77
CA GLY A 1022 -9.56 3.55 23.32
C GLY A 1022 -8.56 4.45 24.05
N GLN A 1023 -7.35 3.99 24.35
CA GLN A 1023 -6.25 4.85 24.80
C GLN A 1023 -5.25 5.18 23.67
N VAL A 1024 -4.86 4.18 22.85
CA VAL A 1024 -3.78 4.35 21.87
C VAL A 1024 -4.25 5.06 20.60
N TYR A 1025 -5.46 4.75 20.12
CA TYR A 1025 -6.01 5.25 18.86
C TYR A 1025 -7.13 6.30 19.05
N ASN A 1026 -7.14 6.97 20.21
CA ASN A 1026 -8.13 7.96 20.61
C ASN A 1026 -7.50 9.35 20.71
N SER A 1027 -7.92 10.30 19.86
CA SER A 1027 -7.36 11.65 19.76
C SER A 1027 -7.58 12.54 21.00
N ALA A 1028 -8.24 12.03 22.04
CA ALA A 1028 -8.25 12.64 23.37
C ALA A 1028 -6.94 12.44 24.15
N PHE A 1029 -6.09 11.49 23.72
CA PHE A 1029 -4.80 11.17 24.34
C PHE A 1029 -3.63 11.37 23.37
N THR A 1030 -2.43 11.56 23.92
CA THR A 1030 -1.20 11.84 23.14
C THR A 1030 -0.46 10.59 22.67
N TYR A 1031 -1.12 9.43 22.62
CA TYR A 1031 -0.51 8.15 22.25
C TYR A 1031 -0.59 7.83 20.75
N MET A 1032 -1.44 8.52 20.00
CA MET A 1032 -1.55 8.36 18.55
C MET A 1032 -0.25 8.78 17.86
N LEU A 1033 0.35 7.84 17.12
CA LEU A 1033 1.44 8.13 16.20
C LEU A 1033 0.88 8.77 14.93
N GLU A 1034 -0.26 8.23 14.50
CA GLU A 1034 -1.13 8.67 13.44
C GLU A 1034 -1.56 10.14 13.68
N LYS A 1035 -1.44 11.03 12.68
CA LYS A 1035 -1.69 12.48 12.82
C LYS A 1035 -2.79 12.97 11.88
N GLY A 1036 -3.56 13.98 12.30
CA GLY A 1036 -4.69 14.54 11.55
C GLY A 1036 -6.03 13.80 11.66
N PHE A 1037 -6.10 12.71 12.44
CA PHE A 1037 -7.34 11.96 12.70
C PHE A 1037 -7.97 12.41 14.02
N ASP A 1038 -9.24 12.83 14.03
CA ASP A 1038 -9.94 13.22 15.27
C ASP A 1038 -10.89 12.13 15.81
N THR A 1039 -10.36 10.91 15.96
CA THR A 1039 -11.14 9.72 16.33
C THR A 1039 -12.04 9.90 17.55
N LYS A 1040 -11.67 10.75 18.54
CA LYS A 1040 -12.42 10.95 19.78
C LYS A 1040 -13.88 11.38 19.56
N VAL A 1041 -14.18 12.13 18.50
CA VAL A 1041 -15.54 12.68 18.22
C VAL A 1041 -16.37 11.83 17.27
N GLU A 1042 -15.83 10.72 16.76
CA GLU A 1042 -16.50 9.92 15.74
C GLU A 1042 -17.73 9.21 16.31
N PRO A 1043 -18.88 9.23 15.60
CA PRO A 1043 -20.12 8.62 16.09
C PRO A 1043 -20.05 7.09 16.01
N VAL A 1044 -20.28 6.43 17.13
CA VAL A 1044 -20.32 4.97 17.23
C VAL A 1044 -21.68 4.51 17.75
N THR A 1045 -22.19 3.39 17.21
CA THR A 1045 -23.44 2.75 17.66
C THR A 1045 -23.18 1.28 17.93
N VAL A 1046 -23.60 0.80 19.10
CA VAL A 1046 -23.36 -0.58 19.56
C VAL A 1046 -24.55 -1.11 20.36
N SER A 1047 -24.92 -2.37 20.16
CA SER A 1047 -26.03 -3.01 20.88
C SER A 1047 -25.51 -3.64 22.17
N LEU A 1048 -25.98 -3.16 23.33
CA LEU A 1048 -25.49 -3.56 24.66
C LEU A 1048 -26.67 -3.98 25.58
N PRO A 1049 -27.40 -5.05 25.22
CA PRO A 1049 -28.62 -5.46 25.92
C PRO A 1049 -28.35 -5.90 27.37
N ASN A 1050 -27.18 -6.51 27.64
CA ASN A 1050 -26.85 -7.02 28.97
C ASN A 1050 -26.42 -5.88 29.91
N THR A 1051 -25.57 -4.97 29.42
CA THR A 1051 -25.12 -3.75 30.10
C THR A 1051 -26.32 -2.90 30.50
N LYS A 1052 -27.18 -2.58 29.53
CA LYS A 1052 -28.40 -1.80 29.75
C LYS A 1052 -29.31 -2.44 30.79
N ALA A 1053 -29.49 -3.77 30.75
CA ALA A 1053 -30.29 -4.50 31.73
C ALA A 1053 -29.68 -4.43 33.14
N ALA A 1054 -28.35 -4.57 33.25
CA ALA A 1054 -27.62 -4.48 34.52
C ALA A 1054 -27.70 -3.07 35.13
N LEU A 1055 -27.43 -2.02 34.33
CA LEU A 1055 -27.55 -0.62 34.76
C LEU A 1055 -28.99 -0.29 35.20
N THR A 1056 -30.00 -0.73 34.43
CA THR A 1056 -31.42 -0.55 34.78
C THR A 1056 -31.74 -1.20 36.14
N ALA A 1057 -31.19 -2.39 36.41
CA ALA A 1057 -31.38 -3.10 37.67
C ALA A 1057 -30.65 -2.42 38.84
N TRP A 1058 -29.44 -1.90 38.63
CA TRP A 1058 -28.70 -1.18 39.68
C TRP A 1058 -29.37 0.16 40.03
N VAL A 1059 -29.78 0.96 39.03
CA VAL A 1059 -30.47 2.24 39.26
C VAL A 1059 -31.74 2.04 40.07
N ALA A 1060 -32.53 1.00 39.75
CA ALA A 1060 -33.72 0.63 40.52
C ALA A 1060 -33.40 0.09 41.94
N ASN A 1061 -32.20 -0.43 42.19
CA ASN A 1061 -31.73 -0.82 43.52
C ASN A 1061 -31.33 0.42 44.35
N TYR A 1062 -30.55 1.32 43.75
CA TYR A 1062 -30.11 2.58 44.37
C TYR A 1062 -31.28 3.43 44.87
N GLU A 1063 -32.38 3.54 44.10
CA GLU A 1063 -33.61 4.24 44.50
C GLU A 1063 -34.23 3.70 45.82
N THR A 1064 -33.82 2.51 46.28
CA THR A 1064 -34.28 1.92 47.55
C THR A 1064 -33.32 2.13 48.74
N LEU A 1065 -32.13 2.69 48.51
CA LEU A 1065 -31.11 2.89 49.56
C LEU A 1065 -31.53 3.98 50.55
N VAL A 1066 -31.40 3.68 51.84
CA VAL A 1066 -31.83 4.57 52.94
C VAL A 1066 -30.77 5.62 53.29
N ALA A 1067 -29.51 5.41 52.87
CA ALA A 1067 -28.40 6.35 53.01
C ALA A 1067 -27.26 5.98 52.01
N PRO A 1068 -27.36 6.35 50.73
CA PRO A 1068 -26.31 6.08 49.75
C PRO A 1068 -25.02 6.85 50.09
N THR A 1069 -23.87 6.29 49.69
CA THR A 1069 -22.57 6.99 49.80
C THR A 1069 -22.45 8.09 48.74
N ALA A 1070 -21.50 9.01 48.92
CA ALA A 1070 -21.21 10.03 47.91
C ALA A 1070 -20.76 9.42 46.57
N SER A 1071 -20.05 8.28 46.61
CA SER A 1071 -19.64 7.53 45.41
C SER A 1071 -20.83 6.91 44.69
N GLN A 1072 -21.72 6.22 45.41
CA GLN A 1072 -22.96 5.68 44.85
C GLN A 1072 -23.86 6.78 44.28
N THR A 1073 -23.85 7.97 44.91
CA THR A 1073 -24.60 9.14 44.43
C THR A 1073 -24.02 9.71 43.14
N ALA A 1074 -22.72 9.58 42.89
CA ALA A 1074 -22.11 9.93 41.61
C ALA A 1074 -22.58 8.95 40.51
N SER A 1075 -22.21 7.67 40.63
CA SER A 1075 -22.52 6.63 39.64
C SER A 1075 -24.02 6.51 39.31
N TYR A 1076 -24.91 6.81 40.27
CA TYR A 1076 -26.34 6.93 39.98
C TYR A 1076 -26.67 8.01 38.93
N ASN A 1077 -26.09 9.21 39.03
CA ASN A 1077 -26.34 10.28 38.05
C ASN A 1077 -25.73 9.90 36.69
N ASP A 1078 -24.51 9.36 36.71
CA ASP A 1078 -23.73 9.02 35.53
C ASP A 1078 -24.43 7.91 34.73
N TRP A 1079 -24.87 6.83 35.40
CA TRP A 1079 -25.66 5.76 34.78
C TRP A 1079 -27.08 6.16 34.39
N VAL A 1080 -27.72 7.11 35.09
CA VAL A 1080 -29.01 7.67 34.64
C VAL A 1080 -28.85 8.53 33.39
N ALA A 1081 -27.70 9.17 33.18
CA ALA A 1081 -27.37 9.84 31.92
C ALA A 1081 -27.16 8.81 30.79
N VAL A 1082 -26.27 7.82 30.98
CA VAL A 1082 -26.00 6.77 29.98
C VAL A 1082 -27.27 5.99 29.61
N LEU A 1083 -28.13 5.64 30.57
CA LEU A 1083 -29.42 4.98 30.29
C LEU A 1083 -30.40 5.84 29.48
N ALA A 1084 -30.22 7.16 29.41
CA ALA A 1084 -31.05 8.05 28.60
C ALA A 1084 -30.59 8.13 27.13
N GLU A 1085 -29.39 7.64 26.81
CA GLU A 1085 -28.82 7.60 25.45
C GLU A 1085 -29.24 6.34 24.68
N PHE A 1086 -29.65 5.28 25.38
CA PHE A 1086 -30.09 4.02 24.78
C PHE A 1086 -31.41 4.15 23.98
N VAL A 1087 -31.39 3.74 22.71
CA VAL A 1087 -32.56 3.68 21.82
C VAL A 1087 -32.84 2.22 21.44
N GLY A 1088 -33.81 1.60 22.12
CA GLY A 1088 -33.89 0.15 22.10
C GLY A 1088 -32.79 -0.43 22.97
N ASP A 1089 -32.05 -1.42 22.51
CA ASP A 1089 -30.88 -1.96 23.21
C ASP A 1089 -29.55 -1.37 22.67
N ASP A 1090 -29.64 -0.42 21.73
CA ASP A 1090 -28.51 0.23 21.08
C ASP A 1090 -28.12 1.53 21.80
N LEU A 1091 -26.84 1.68 22.11
CA LEU A 1091 -26.21 2.91 22.60
C LEU A 1091 -25.59 3.66 21.41
N THR A 1092 -25.77 4.98 21.32
CA THR A 1092 -25.13 5.84 20.31
C THR A 1092 -24.49 7.05 20.97
N CYS A 1093 -23.17 7.14 20.89
CA CYS A 1093 -22.34 8.20 21.48
C CYS A 1093 -21.09 8.43 20.60
N THR A 1094 -20.12 9.23 21.04
CA THR A 1094 -18.81 9.33 20.38
C THR A 1094 -17.86 8.20 20.78
N TYR A 1095 -16.83 7.93 19.98
CA TYR A 1095 -15.77 6.95 20.26
C TYR A 1095 -15.15 7.12 21.66
N HIS A 1096 -14.87 8.37 22.05
CA HIS A 1096 -14.29 8.65 23.36
C HIS A 1096 -15.29 8.51 24.51
N GLU A 1097 -16.57 8.82 24.29
CA GLU A 1097 -17.64 8.52 25.24
C GLU A 1097 -17.80 7.00 25.40
N LEU A 1098 -17.86 6.22 24.31
CA LEU A 1098 -17.94 4.75 24.38
C LEU A 1098 -16.74 4.14 25.13
N PHE A 1099 -15.51 4.60 24.84
CA PHE A 1099 -14.34 4.18 25.61
C PHE A 1099 -14.42 4.60 27.09
N SER A 1100 -14.90 5.81 27.38
CA SER A 1100 -15.01 6.31 28.76
C SER A 1100 -16.09 5.57 29.56
N TYR A 1101 -17.22 5.23 28.93
CA TYR A 1101 -18.24 4.38 29.53
C TYR A 1101 -17.75 2.96 29.70
N ALA A 1102 -17.01 2.40 28.73
CA ALA A 1102 -16.37 1.10 28.87
C ALA A 1102 -15.41 1.12 30.07
N TYR A 1103 -14.33 1.90 30.01
CA TYR A 1103 -13.23 1.92 30.98
C TYR A 1103 -13.64 2.44 32.37
N GLY A 1104 -14.53 3.44 32.45
CA GLY A 1104 -15.06 3.98 33.69
C GLY A 1104 -16.29 3.19 34.17
N GLU A 1105 -17.43 3.47 33.53
CA GLU A 1105 -18.77 3.10 34.01
C GLU A 1105 -19.06 1.59 33.99
N PHE A 1106 -18.51 0.84 33.04
CA PHE A 1106 -18.85 -0.57 32.81
C PHE A 1106 -17.75 -1.55 33.26
N TYR A 1107 -16.48 -1.14 33.21
CA TYR A 1107 -15.33 -1.99 33.54
C TYR A 1107 -15.07 -1.98 35.06
N ASN A 1108 -14.80 -0.79 35.62
CA ASN A 1108 -14.20 -0.64 36.96
C ASN A 1108 -15.19 -0.64 38.14
N VAL A 1109 -16.50 -0.69 37.91
CA VAL A 1109 -17.47 -0.57 39.01
C VAL A 1109 -17.79 -1.92 39.66
N ALA A 1110 -17.31 -2.10 40.89
CA ALA A 1110 -17.39 -3.36 41.66
C ALA A 1110 -18.80 -3.92 41.88
N ASP A 1111 -19.85 -3.10 41.76
CA ASP A 1111 -21.25 -3.50 41.89
C ASP A 1111 -21.82 -4.21 40.63
N VAL A 1112 -21.12 -4.21 39.48
CA VAL A 1112 -21.70 -4.60 38.18
C VAL A 1112 -20.87 -5.66 37.42
N ASN A 1113 -20.82 -6.87 38.01
CA ASN A 1113 -20.56 -8.10 37.26
C ASN A 1113 -21.91 -8.72 36.84
N TYR A 1114 -22.10 -9.00 35.56
CA TYR A 1114 -23.38 -9.40 34.98
C TYR A 1114 -23.21 -10.47 33.88
N THR A 1115 -24.18 -11.37 33.77
CA THR A 1115 -24.26 -12.33 32.66
C THR A 1115 -24.32 -11.58 31.33
N GLY A 1116 -23.46 -11.97 30.38
CA GLY A 1116 -23.33 -11.30 29.08
C GLY A 1116 -22.37 -10.10 29.05
N LYS A 1117 -21.61 -9.82 30.13
CA LYS A 1117 -20.57 -8.77 30.13
C LYS A 1117 -19.52 -8.98 29.03
N THR A 1118 -19.05 -10.21 28.81
CA THR A 1118 -18.13 -10.53 27.70
C THR A 1118 -18.77 -10.26 26.33
N ASP A 1119 -20.01 -10.71 26.11
CA ASP A 1119 -20.70 -10.53 24.82
C ASP A 1119 -20.83 -9.03 24.45
N ASP A 1120 -21.25 -8.21 25.43
CA ASP A 1120 -21.38 -6.77 25.28
C ASP A 1120 -20.00 -6.10 25.09
N PHE A 1121 -18.95 -6.51 25.81
CA PHE A 1121 -17.62 -5.92 25.65
C PHE A 1121 -16.90 -6.36 24.36
N ASP A 1122 -17.15 -7.57 23.85
CA ASP A 1122 -16.72 -7.96 22.50
C ASP A 1122 -17.40 -7.06 21.46
N ALA A 1123 -18.69 -6.73 21.65
CA ALA A 1123 -19.40 -5.77 20.80
C ALA A 1123 -18.86 -4.33 20.93
N ILE A 1124 -18.51 -3.86 22.14
CA ILE A 1124 -17.82 -2.56 22.34
C ILE A 1124 -16.48 -2.55 21.60
N THR A 1125 -15.70 -3.63 21.71
CA THR A 1125 -14.37 -3.74 21.10
C THR A 1125 -14.48 -3.73 19.57
N ALA A 1126 -15.44 -4.47 19.01
CA ALA A 1126 -15.73 -4.45 17.57
C ALA A 1126 -16.23 -3.08 17.09
N ALA A 1127 -17.08 -2.40 17.86
CA ALA A 1127 -17.58 -1.07 17.51
C ALA A 1127 -16.48 0.00 17.52
N LEU A 1128 -15.54 -0.06 18.48
CA LEU A 1128 -14.34 0.78 18.48
C LEU A 1128 -13.41 0.42 17.30
N GLU A 1129 -13.13 -0.86 17.07
CA GLU A 1129 -12.24 -1.28 15.99
C GLU A 1129 -12.77 -0.94 14.59
N GLY A 1130 -14.08 -1.07 14.37
CA GLY A 1130 -14.75 -0.71 13.11
C GLY A 1130 -14.50 0.75 12.72
N VAL A 1131 -14.60 1.70 13.65
CA VAL A 1131 -14.31 3.13 13.38
C VAL A 1131 -12.87 3.34 12.91
N LEU A 1132 -11.90 2.61 13.46
CA LEU A 1132 -10.48 2.73 13.07
C LEU A 1132 -10.20 2.10 11.70
N LEU A 1133 -10.90 1.01 11.36
CA LEU A 1133 -10.82 0.32 10.08
C LEU A 1133 -11.49 1.11 8.96
N ASP A 1134 -12.69 1.65 9.19
CA ASP A 1134 -13.45 2.43 8.20
C ASP A 1134 -12.68 3.70 7.81
N GLN A 1135 -12.07 4.39 8.79
CA GLN A 1135 -11.16 5.51 8.51
C GLN A 1135 -9.79 5.08 7.97
N MET A 1136 -9.42 3.80 8.14
CA MET A 1136 -8.11 3.24 7.83
C MET A 1136 -6.95 4.13 8.32
N ILE A 1137 -6.95 4.45 9.62
CA ILE A 1137 -6.00 5.43 10.21
C ILE A 1137 -4.53 4.96 10.15
N ALA A 1138 -4.34 3.65 10.08
CA ALA A 1138 -3.07 2.95 10.01
C ALA A 1138 -3.30 1.62 9.27
N ILE A 1139 -2.21 0.99 8.80
CA ILE A 1139 -2.24 -0.33 8.15
C ILE A 1139 -1.72 -1.38 9.14
N PRO A 1140 -2.59 -2.20 9.76
CA PRO A 1140 -2.18 -3.40 10.50
C PRO A 1140 -1.23 -4.28 9.70
N LEU A 1141 -0.25 -4.92 10.35
CA LEU A 1141 0.70 -5.83 9.70
C LEU A 1141 0.84 -7.17 10.42
N PHE A 1142 1.34 -7.16 11.66
CA PHE A 1142 1.70 -8.38 12.37
C PHE A 1142 1.76 -8.20 13.90
N THR A 1143 1.63 -9.32 14.60
CA THR A 1143 1.93 -9.49 16.02
C THR A 1143 3.26 -10.23 16.16
N THR A 1144 4.15 -9.79 17.05
CA THR A 1144 5.43 -10.49 17.30
C THR A 1144 5.19 -11.85 17.97
N VAL A 1145 6.06 -12.82 17.71
CA VAL A 1145 6.04 -14.12 18.41
C VAL A 1145 7.42 -14.52 18.91
N ALA A 1146 7.47 -15.17 20.07
CA ALA A 1146 8.61 -15.99 20.46
C ALA A 1146 8.57 -17.32 19.71
N ALA A 1147 9.74 -17.84 19.31
CA ALA A 1147 9.88 -19.12 18.62
C ALA A 1147 10.77 -20.06 19.44
N THR A 1148 10.21 -21.19 19.88
CA THR A 1148 10.89 -22.14 20.80
C THR A 1148 10.70 -23.57 20.33
N VAL A 1149 11.78 -24.35 20.27
CA VAL A 1149 11.77 -25.74 19.75
C VAL A 1149 12.07 -26.73 20.87
N TYR A 1150 11.26 -27.78 20.95
CA TYR A 1150 11.39 -28.82 21.97
C TYR A 1150 11.90 -30.16 21.41
N SER A 1151 12.60 -30.94 22.23
CA SER A 1151 13.09 -32.26 21.84
C SER A 1151 11.94 -33.26 21.71
N THR A 1152 12.13 -34.33 20.94
CA THR A 1152 11.14 -35.42 20.79
C THR A 1152 10.92 -36.24 22.07
N ARG A 1153 11.58 -35.88 23.19
CA ARG A 1153 11.29 -36.41 24.53
C ARG A 1153 10.20 -35.62 25.24
N ILE A 1154 9.92 -34.39 24.84
CA ILE A 1154 8.94 -33.52 25.51
C ILE A 1154 7.56 -33.80 24.93
N VAL A 1155 6.61 -34.06 25.82
CA VAL A 1155 5.19 -34.19 25.50
C VAL A 1155 4.46 -33.02 26.14
N PHE A 1156 3.63 -32.37 25.33
CA PHE A 1156 2.65 -31.39 25.76
C PHE A 1156 1.27 -32.00 25.73
N GLU A 1157 0.44 -31.69 26.73
CA GLU A 1157 -1.01 -31.91 26.65
C GLU A 1157 -1.71 -30.70 26.02
N ALA A 1158 -1.23 -29.48 26.33
CA ALA A 1158 -1.64 -28.24 25.69
C ALA A 1158 -0.82 -28.01 24.40
N ASN A 1159 -1.46 -28.10 23.24
CA ASN A 1159 -0.82 -27.88 21.93
C ASN A 1159 -0.43 -26.40 21.70
N GLU A 1160 -1.19 -25.47 22.27
CA GLU A 1160 -0.96 -24.03 22.36
C GLU A 1160 -0.92 -23.61 23.85
N TYR A 1161 -0.55 -22.37 24.16
CA TYR A 1161 -0.44 -21.87 25.53
C TYR A 1161 -1.30 -20.63 25.77
N HIS A 1162 -2.06 -20.59 26.85
CA HIS A 1162 -2.90 -19.43 27.18
C HIS A 1162 -2.05 -18.30 27.78
N ALA A 1163 -2.16 -17.09 27.21
CA ALA A 1163 -1.24 -15.99 27.50
C ALA A 1163 -1.18 -15.59 28.99
N TRP A 1164 -2.29 -15.75 29.72
CA TRP A 1164 -2.40 -15.38 31.15
C TRP A 1164 -1.85 -16.44 32.12
N MET A 1165 -1.44 -17.63 31.64
CA MET A 1165 -0.97 -18.71 32.53
C MET A 1165 0.44 -18.51 33.11
N ALA A 1166 1.14 -17.47 32.69
CA ALA A 1166 2.53 -17.22 33.05
C ALA A 1166 3.39 -18.50 32.88
N TRP A 1167 3.74 -19.20 33.96
CA TRP A 1167 4.66 -20.34 33.94
C TRP A 1167 3.99 -21.69 34.32
N GLY A 1168 2.66 -21.73 34.44
CA GLY A 1168 1.87 -22.92 34.81
C GLY A 1168 1.99 -24.12 33.84
N GLY A 1169 2.45 -23.92 32.61
CA GLY A 1169 2.61 -24.95 31.58
C GLY A 1169 3.45 -26.17 31.97
N MET A 1170 4.30 -26.07 33.00
CA MET A 1170 4.99 -27.21 33.62
C MET A 1170 4.06 -28.30 34.15
N LYS A 1171 2.81 -27.97 34.49
CA LYS A 1171 1.75 -28.91 34.87
C LYS A 1171 1.29 -29.78 33.69
N TYR A 1172 1.29 -29.20 32.49
CA TYR A 1172 0.80 -29.77 31.23
C TYR A 1172 1.90 -30.27 30.28
N MET A 1173 3.14 -30.35 30.79
CA MET A 1173 4.31 -30.82 30.06
C MET A 1173 5.03 -31.93 30.84
N TYR A 1174 5.53 -32.95 30.14
CA TYR A 1174 6.35 -34.00 30.76
C TYR A 1174 7.42 -34.54 29.81
N ILE A 1175 8.51 -35.09 30.38
CA ILE A 1175 9.39 -35.96 29.62
C ILE A 1175 8.72 -37.31 29.45
N GLY A 1176 8.53 -37.71 28.20
CA GLY A 1176 8.04 -39.00 27.82
C GLY A 1176 9.15 -40.05 27.64
N LYS A 1177 8.84 -41.29 28.00
CA LYS A 1177 9.57 -42.51 27.61
C LYS A 1177 8.62 -43.47 26.90
N ALA A 1178 9.18 -44.35 26.07
CA ALA A 1178 8.41 -45.47 25.51
C ALA A 1178 7.69 -46.27 26.60
N ALA A 1179 6.41 -46.57 26.37
CA ALA A 1179 5.56 -47.40 27.23
C ALA A 1179 6.00 -48.86 27.33
#